data_AF-I6ARP1-F1
#
_entry.id   AF-I6ARP1-F1
#
_cell.length_a   1.000
_cell.length_b   1.000
_cell.length_c   1.000
_cell.angle_alpha   90.00
_cell.angle_beta   90.00
_cell.angle_gamma   90.00
#
_symmetry.space_group_name_H-M   'P 1'
#
loop_
_entity.id
_entity.type
_entity.pdbx_description
1 polymer ?
#
loop_
_entity_poly.entity_id
_entity_poly.type
_entity_poly.pdbx_seq_one_letter_code
_entity_poly.pdbx_strand_id
1 'polypeptide(L)'
;MKHAFIFSLFVSVVWPALLATAMSPDSKYTTIDVTPVWSGHPVGFALLTVQDHQFVACYDESRQMTVASRRLGEHQWSFRKLPTSVGWDSHNSIAMAADRDGVIHISGNMHNDPLIYFRTARPLDISSLEQVHAMTGKEETRVTYPRFFHDAAGTLIFSYRDGGSGKGDIYYNRYDEKTRAWSRLLEQPLFDGRGAMSAYPTTPEPGPDGRFHVIWVWRDSPLAETNHDLGYIRSHDLVHWETAGGIPVVLPVTHDTPGVTVDPVPVHGGLLNGQPRIGFDRSGRPLIAYTRYDAAGLTQLYLACFENDAWQTRQASRWETRIEISGRGSLPSTGLSIGAPHVVNGRLALEISHPAQGSGLFGINPVDWRLQGKIGQRDRSFAPAPLRKVESRFPDMRVKWANDSGTSSPGKSWRLRWETLPPNNDRPPPKPWPAPSMLRVVEFSEPTPAPVSANPVSPESILQPDPALVVPPLTRPHPRLLIDAAGLQTLRERVRTGQAPHAQAWQKLEARLARPVKIEPYTGTDGHRFFKVAMIQGGRARDLALAWRLTGRDDYANEAVEILLAWAKANPLPGTAFALPAGKAGKSPDWGMLAGRGLFPFLYACDLLADTPHLDASTQAVLATWFRAIIPVIKDCSRNWRENDWFNRQYYNNHLAAHAMGEMAIGIVLGDRELVQFAVSHPDNPRDFADLVASLILMPGDEQCPRDLPTVPAPETGEIYDRFRHNTAYGRGLQYSHLSMSLLGIMAEMGERNGLPLWSYTAPTGETVRLPFEYYADFHRLKDASIKSGYYAGETPRIGKAGDSPAMFELALARFPDNPSLLALMRAVDRERPAFLYELLGPVVLTHGVMLSPEK
;
A
#
# COMPACT_ATOMS: atom_id res chain seq x y z
N MET A 1 15.02 20.70 -48.49
CA MET A 1 13.94 20.26 -47.57
C MET A 1 14.58 19.57 -46.38
N LYS A 2 14.90 20.32 -45.33
CA LYS A 2 15.60 19.85 -44.13
C LYS A 2 14.87 20.46 -42.94
N HIS A 3 13.99 19.70 -42.31
CA HIS A 3 13.43 20.05 -41.00
C HIS A 3 14.03 19.06 -39.99
N ALA A 4 15.18 19.45 -39.45
CA ALA A 4 15.81 18.78 -38.34
C ALA A 4 15.00 19.12 -37.08
N PHE A 5 14.28 18.14 -36.55
CA PHE A 5 13.52 18.29 -35.31
C PHE A 5 14.39 17.84 -34.12
N ILE A 6 14.57 18.80 -33.22
CA ILE A 6 15.42 18.89 -32.01
C ILE A 6 14.61 18.36 -30.79
N PHE A 7 15.19 17.77 -29.71
CA PHE A 7 14.60 17.87 -28.33
C PHE A 7 15.21 16.98 -27.26
N SER A 8 15.64 17.42 -26.02
CA SER A 8 15.78 17.01 -24.52
C SER A 8 15.83 15.63 -23.69
N LEU A 9 16.94 15.09 -23.11
CA LEU A 9 17.05 13.93 -22.19
C LEU A 9 16.98 14.42 -20.76
N PHE A 10 16.09 13.83 -19.97
CA PHE A 10 16.04 14.05 -18.55
C PHE A 10 16.85 12.96 -17.84
N VAL A 11 17.71 13.36 -16.92
CA VAL A 11 18.05 12.51 -15.79
C VAL A 11 16.77 12.40 -14.97
N SER A 12 16.12 11.26 -15.06
CA SER A 12 14.97 10.91 -14.22
C SER A 12 15.48 10.88 -12.78
N VAL A 13 15.14 11.90 -11.98
CA VAL A 13 14.93 11.66 -10.56
C VAL A 13 13.91 10.53 -10.51
N VAL A 14 14.31 9.43 -9.92
CA VAL A 14 13.44 8.26 -9.84
C VAL A 14 12.34 8.63 -8.87
N TRP A 15 11.15 8.77 -9.44
CA TRP A 15 9.93 8.88 -8.68
C TRP A 15 9.72 7.54 -7.98
N PRO A 16 9.48 7.50 -6.65
CA PRO A 16 8.63 6.43 -6.17
C PRO A 16 7.34 6.50 -6.99
N ALA A 17 6.80 5.36 -7.42
CA ALA A 17 5.45 5.29 -7.99
C ALA A 17 4.38 5.64 -6.93
N LEU A 18 4.45 6.83 -6.33
CA LEU A 18 3.26 7.59 -6.00
C LEU A 18 2.67 7.97 -7.35
N LEU A 19 1.56 7.30 -7.70
CA LEU A 19 0.69 7.77 -8.76
C LEU A 19 0.60 9.28 -8.65
N ALA A 20 1.11 9.98 -9.67
CA ALA A 20 0.66 11.33 -9.90
C ALA A 20 -0.85 11.21 -10.06
N THR A 21 -1.59 11.54 -9.01
CA THR A 21 -3.04 11.57 -9.07
C THR A 21 -3.39 12.48 -10.22
N ALA A 22 -4.03 11.87 -11.21
CA ALA A 22 -4.85 12.50 -12.19
C ALA A 22 -5.77 13.51 -11.49
N MET A 23 -5.49 14.81 -11.59
CA MET A 23 -6.36 15.83 -11.03
C MET A 23 -7.46 16.17 -12.02
N SER A 24 -8.70 16.19 -11.54
CA SER A 24 -9.81 16.72 -12.33
C SER A 24 -9.44 18.09 -12.93
N PRO A 25 -9.76 18.36 -14.21
CA PRO A 25 -9.67 19.71 -14.79
C PRO A 25 -10.36 20.81 -13.96
N ASP A 26 -11.27 20.41 -13.05
CA ASP A 26 -12.08 21.26 -12.19
C ASP A 26 -11.57 21.35 -10.73
N SER A 27 -10.38 20.82 -10.42
CA SER A 27 -9.79 20.92 -9.08
C SER A 27 -9.57 22.39 -8.71
N LYS A 28 -10.05 22.83 -7.53
CA LYS A 28 -9.69 24.16 -7.02
C LYS A 28 -8.18 24.18 -6.77
N TYR A 29 -7.52 25.21 -7.27
CA TYR A 29 -6.10 25.38 -7.06
C TYR A 29 -5.81 26.80 -6.63
N THR A 30 -4.81 26.94 -5.78
CA THR A 30 -4.25 28.23 -5.41
C THR A 30 -2.79 28.22 -5.81
N THR A 31 -2.36 29.26 -6.52
CA THR A 31 -0.95 29.46 -6.84
C THR A 31 -0.36 30.48 -5.89
N ILE A 32 0.76 30.11 -5.25
CA ILE A 32 1.58 31.01 -4.47
C ILE A 32 2.87 31.25 -5.22
N ASP A 33 3.10 32.50 -5.61
CA ASP A 33 4.38 32.93 -6.20
C ASP A 33 5.49 32.80 -5.15
N VAL A 34 6.62 32.24 -5.57
CA VAL A 34 7.81 32.07 -4.73
C VAL A 34 8.83 33.14 -5.09
N THR A 35 9.43 33.04 -6.28
CA THR A 35 10.47 33.97 -6.77
C THR A 35 10.68 33.80 -8.28
N PRO A 36 11.17 34.81 -9.00
CA PRO A 36 11.73 34.61 -10.34
C PRO A 36 12.91 33.64 -10.32
N VAL A 37 12.97 32.74 -11.29
CA VAL A 37 13.98 31.68 -11.40
C VAL A 37 14.65 31.63 -12.76
N TRP A 38 15.90 31.18 -12.76
CA TRP A 38 16.65 30.95 -13.98
C TRP A 38 15.91 30.00 -14.93
N SER A 39 15.77 30.42 -16.19
CA SER A 39 14.88 29.78 -17.18
C SER A 39 15.58 29.42 -18.50
N GLY A 40 16.91 29.60 -18.57
CA GLY A 40 17.68 29.38 -19.80
C GLY A 40 17.95 27.91 -20.13
N HIS A 41 17.89 27.01 -19.14
CA HIS A 41 17.99 25.56 -19.34
C HIS A 41 17.30 24.85 -18.17
N PRO A 42 16.86 23.59 -18.35
CA PRO A 42 16.07 22.91 -17.34
C PRO A 42 16.99 22.29 -16.28
N VAL A 43 16.81 22.67 -15.04
CA VAL A 43 17.46 22.06 -13.87
C VAL A 43 16.39 21.64 -12.86
N GLY A 44 16.67 20.66 -12.00
CA GLY A 44 15.70 20.15 -11.01
C GLY A 44 15.65 21.03 -9.77
N PHE A 45 14.45 21.47 -9.37
CA PHE A 45 14.17 22.14 -8.10
C PHE A 45 13.47 21.16 -7.13
N ALA A 46 13.46 21.50 -5.84
CA ALA A 46 12.86 20.66 -4.80
C ALA A 46 11.78 21.40 -4.00
N LEU A 47 10.74 20.66 -3.62
CA LEU A 47 9.66 21.07 -2.72
C LEU A 47 9.55 20.04 -1.61
N LEU A 48 9.43 20.52 -0.38
CA LEU A 48 9.31 19.70 0.81
C LEU A 48 8.33 20.35 1.78
N THR A 49 7.21 19.68 2.07
CA THR A 49 6.34 20.03 3.19
C THR A 49 6.59 19.06 4.35
N VAL A 50 6.92 19.58 5.52
CA VAL A 50 7.11 18.79 6.73
C VAL A 50 6.50 19.53 7.90
N GLN A 51 5.63 18.85 8.65
CA GLN A 51 4.81 19.45 9.70
C GLN A 51 3.99 20.63 9.13
N ASP A 52 4.02 21.81 9.76
CA ASP A 52 3.36 23.03 9.32
C ASP A 52 4.27 23.93 8.45
N HIS A 53 5.44 23.45 8.03
CA HIS A 53 6.40 24.20 7.23
C HIS A 53 6.49 23.68 5.79
N GLN A 54 6.70 24.61 4.86
CA GLN A 54 6.95 24.29 3.46
C GLN A 54 8.22 24.98 2.97
N PHE A 55 9.06 24.20 2.29
CA PHE A 55 10.38 24.59 1.81
C PHE A 55 10.47 24.42 0.30
N VAL A 56 11.13 25.37 -0.36
CA VAL A 56 11.45 25.32 -1.78
C VAL A 56 12.94 25.57 -1.95
N ALA A 57 13.62 24.73 -2.73
CA ALA A 57 15.01 24.97 -3.11
C ALA A 57 15.10 25.07 -4.64
N CYS A 58 15.60 26.20 -5.13
CA CYS A 58 15.67 26.54 -6.55
C CYS A 58 16.96 27.28 -6.90
N TYR A 59 17.21 27.50 -8.20
CA TYR A 59 18.18 28.49 -8.66
C TYR A 59 17.43 29.77 -9.04
N ASP A 60 17.74 30.87 -8.35
CA ASP A 60 17.10 32.16 -8.57
C ASP A 60 17.47 32.76 -9.94
N GLU A 61 16.94 33.94 -10.27
CA GLU A 61 17.24 34.66 -11.51
C GLU A 61 18.73 34.94 -11.75
N SER A 62 19.53 35.03 -10.67
CA SER A 62 20.98 35.20 -10.71
C SER A 62 21.72 33.86 -10.81
N ARG A 63 20.97 32.75 -10.97
CA ARG A 63 21.45 31.36 -10.97
C ARG A 63 21.97 30.88 -9.62
N GLN A 64 21.76 31.62 -8.55
CA GLN A 64 22.22 31.26 -7.21
C GLN A 64 21.24 30.27 -6.57
N MET A 65 21.75 29.23 -5.91
CA MET A 65 20.90 28.32 -5.15
C MET A 65 20.27 29.08 -3.98
N THR A 66 18.95 29.11 -3.94
CA THR A 66 18.15 29.85 -2.96
C THR A 66 17.12 28.92 -2.36
N VAL A 67 17.02 28.95 -1.04
CA VAL A 67 16.03 28.20 -0.25
C VAL A 67 15.00 29.18 0.26
N ALA A 68 13.73 28.88 0.03
CA ALA A 68 12.60 29.61 0.55
C ALA A 68 11.85 28.76 1.59
N SER A 69 11.35 29.40 2.65
CA SER A 69 10.49 28.75 3.64
C SER A 69 9.28 29.62 3.98
N ARG A 70 8.16 28.96 4.26
CA ARG A 70 6.96 29.58 4.84
C ARG A 70 6.26 28.60 5.77
N ARG A 71 5.38 29.09 6.64
CA ARG A 71 4.38 28.23 7.27
C ARG A 71 3.19 28.00 6.33
N LEU A 72 2.52 26.86 6.48
CA LEU A 72 1.27 26.61 5.77
C LEU A 72 0.22 27.64 6.19
N GLY A 73 -0.45 28.25 5.22
CA GLY A 73 -1.39 29.35 5.42
C GLY A 73 -0.80 30.74 5.23
N GLU A 74 0.53 30.88 5.24
CA GLU A 74 1.22 32.13 4.91
C GLU A 74 1.49 32.22 3.40
N HIS A 75 1.47 33.44 2.84
CA HIS A 75 1.80 33.68 1.44
C HIS A 75 3.20 34.29 1.26
N GLN A 76 3.79 34.80 2.34
CA GLN A 76 5.11 35.39 2.32
C GLN A 76 6.18 34.32 2.52
N TRP A 77 7.27 34.43 1.76
CA TRP A 77 8.41 33.54 1.85
C TRP A 77 9.58 34.24 2.53
N SER A 78 10.23 33.53 3.45
CA SER A 78 11.58 33.87 3.92
C SER A 78 12.60 33.21 3.00
N PHE A 79 13.73 33.88 2.75
CA PHE A 79 14.74 33.39 1.80
C PHE A 79 16.13 33.27 2.44
N ARG A 80 16.86 32.25 2.02
CA ARG A 80 18.28 32.05 2.31
C ARG A 80 19.02 31.73 1.02
N LYS A 81 19.96 32.60 0.65
CA LYS A 81 20.86 32.36 -0.49
C LYS A 81 22.05 31.50 -0.04
N LEU A 82 22.35 30.46 -0.80
CA LEU A 82 23.47 29.56 -0.55
C LEU A 82 24.66 29.95 -1.43
N PRO A 83 25.91 29.71 -1.00
CA PRO A 83 27.13 30.15 -1.70
C PRO A 83 27.47 29.25 -2.91
N THR A 84 26.51 28.96 -3.78
CA THR A 84 26.70 28.16 -4.99
C THR A 84 25.74 28.60 -6.10
N SER A 85 26.18 28.52 -7.35
CA SER A 85 25.40 28.98 -8.52
C SER A 85 25.51 28.00 -9.68
N VAL A 86 24.40 27.79 -10.40
CA VAL A 86 24.37 26.83 -11.51
C VAL A 86 24.98 27.40 -12.79
N GLY A 87 25.78 26.57 -13.45
CA GLY A 87 26.33 26.82 -14.78
C GLY A 87 25.30 26.55 -15.89
N TRP A 88 25.75 26.01 -17.01
CA TRP A 88 24.90 25.54 -18.11
C TRP A 88 24.80 24.01 -18.11
N ASP A 89 24.41 23.42 -16.98
CA ASP A 89 24.40 21.97 -16.81
C ASP A 89 23.08 21.50 -16.18
N SER A 90 22.33 20.66 -16.91
CA SER A 90 21.03 20.18 -16.44
C SER A 90 21.14 19.04 -15.42
N HIS A 91 22.33 18.47 -15.22
CA HIS A 91 22.61 17.45 -14.22
C HIS A 91 22.58 18.00 -12.79
N ASN A 92 22.70 19.32 -12.64
CA ASN A 92 22.89 20.03 -11.38
C ASN A 92 21.59 20.21 -10.57
N SER A 93 20.70 19.20 -10.55
CA SER A 93 19.45 19.21 -9.77
C SER A 93 19.70 19.37 -8.27
N ILE A 94 18.69 19.88 -7.57
CA ILE A 94 18.67 20.04 -6.11
C ILE A 94 17.85 18.90 -5.49
N ALA A 95 18.43 18.24 -4.49
CA ALA A 95 17.77 17.29 -3.60
C ALA A 95 17.57 17.94 -2.24
N MET A 96 16.40 17.70 -1.63
CA MET A 96 16.05 18.22 -0.31
C MET A 96 15.24 17.17 0.46
N ALA A 97 15.49 17.03 1.76
CA ALA A 97 14.73 16.17 2.65
C ALA A 97 14.76 16.70 4.09
N ALA A 98 13.81 16.23 4.91
CA ALA A 98 13.87 16.37 6.36
C ALA A 98 14.23 15.02 7.00
N ASP A 99 15.02 15.07 8.08
CA ASP A 99 15.14 13.93 8.99
C ASP A 99 14.02 13.95 10.04
N ARG A 100 14.03 12.95 10.93
CA ARG A 100 12.99 12.79 11.96
C ARG A 100 12.98 13.91 13.00
N ASP A 101 14.10 14.61 13.17
CA ASP A 101 14.25 15.74 14.09
C ASP A 101 13.86 17.07 13.42
N GLY A 102 13.44 17.05 12.15
CA GLY A 102 13.04 18.24 11.39
C GLY A 102 14.22 19.07 10.90
N VAL A 103 15.45 18.55 10.92
CA VAL A 103 16.58 19.21 10.26
C VAL A 103 16.42 19.07 8.75
N ILE A 104 16.60 20.17 8.03
CA ILE A 104 16.49 20.19 6.57
C ILE A 104 17.86 19.94 5.96
N HIS A 105 17.94 18.95 5.08
CA HIS A 105 19.14 18.52 4.35
C HIS A 105 19.00 18.91 2.88
N ILE A 106 20.01 19.58 2.33
CA ILE A 106 19.99 20.08 0.94
C ILE A 106 21.32 19.75 0.27
N SER A 107 21.27 19.17 -0.93
CA SER A 107 22.45 18.89 -1.73
C SER A 107 22.13 19.05 -3.22
N GLY A 108 23.05 19.63 -3.99
CA GLY A 108 22.82 19.90 -5.42
C GLY A 108 23.98 20.65 -6.06
N ASN A 109 23.80 21.02 -7.33
CA ASN A 109 24.82 21.70 -8.13
C ASN A 109 26.12 20.91 -8.36
N MET A 110 26.00 19.60 -8.60
CA MET A 110 27.17 18.74 -8.78
C MET A 110 27.04 17.84 -10.00
N HIS A 111 28.06 17.87 -10.85
CA HIS A 111 28.29 16.92 -11.93
C HIS A 111 29.78 16.60 -12.03
N ASN A 112 30.20 15.57 -11.28
CA ASN A 112 31.60 15.21 -11.08
C ASN A 112 32.37 16.32 -10.34
N ASP A 113 31.70 16.95 -9.37
CA ASP A 113 32.21 18.02 -8.52
C ASP A 113 32.37 17.55 -7.07
N PRO A 114 33.13 18.26 -6.21
CA PRO A 114 33.13 18.00 -4.78
C PRO A 114 31.73 18.12 -4.16
N LEU A 115 31.49 17.39 -3.08
CA LEU A 115 30.22 17.40 -2.36
C LEU A 115 29.82 18.83 -1.97
N ILE A 116 28.62 19.22 -2.41
CA ILE A 116 27.93 20.43 -1.98
C ILE A 116 26.72 19.99 -1.17
N TYR A 117 26.80 20.18 0.14
CA TYR A 117 25.78 19.78 1.09
C TYR A 117 25.61 20.85 2.17
N PHE A 118 24.34 21.11 2.50
CA PHE A 118 23.93 22.07 3.51
C PHE A 118 22.93 21.40 4.44
N ARG A 119 22.94 21.81 5.72
CA ARG A 119 21.91 21.42 6.67
C ARG A 119 21.56 22.58 7.60
N THR A 120 20.35 22.55 8.15
CA THR A 120 19.98 23.50 9.18
C THR A 120 20.64 23.14 10.52
N ALA A 121 21.18 24.14 11.22
CA ALA A 121 21.64 23.96 12.59
C ALA A 121 20.46 23.83 13.57
N ARG A 122 19.32 24.44 13.25
CA ARG A 122 18.05 24.35 14.00
C ARG A 122 16.96 23.69 13.14
N PRO A 123 16.13 22.80 13.71
CA PRO A 123 15.00 22.20 12.98
C PRO A 123 14.13 23.26 12.30
N LEU A 124 13.75 22.98 11.06
CA LEU A 124 12.80 23.77 10.24
C LEU A 124 13.19 25.23 9.96
N ASP A 125 14.36 25.70 10.42
CA ASP A 125 14.79 27.10 10.30
C ASP A 125 15.89 27.27 9.25
N ILE A 126 15.51 27.75 8.06
CA ILE A 126 16.44 27.98 6.94
C ILE A 126 17.47 29.09 7.20
N SER A 127 17.23 29.99 8.17
CA SER A 127 18.22 31.02 8.52
C SER A 127 19.48 30.41 9.14
N SER A 128 19.34 29.21 9.70
CA SER A 128 20.39 28.40 10.30
C SER A 128 21.06 27.44 9.31
N LEU A 129 20.79 27.54 8.00
CA LEU A 129 21.46 26.73 6.99
C LEU A 129 22.96 27.05 6.95
N GLU A 130 23.74 25.99 7.10
CA GLU A 130 25.19 26.00 7.09
C GLU A 130 25.70 24.96 6.08
N GLN A 131 26.84 25.27 5.44
CA GLN A 131 27.51 24.32 4.57
C GLN A 131 28.24 23.28 5.42
N VAL A 132 28.07 22.01 5.06
CA VAL A 132 28.80 20.90 5.66
C VAL A 132 29.69 20.30 4.58
N HIS A 133 31.00 20.40 4.76
CA HIS A 133 31.98 20.09 3.71
C HIS A 133 32.23 18.60 3.49
N ALA A 134 31.72 17.74 4.37
CA ALA A 134 31.85 16.29 4.26
C ALA A 134 30.64 15.61 4.91
N MET A 135 30.13 14.56 4.28
CA MET A 135 29.23 13.63 4.96
C MET A 135 30.07 12.61 5.73
N THR A 136 30.83 11.81 4.99
CA THR A 136 31.76 10.81 5.50
C THR A 136 33.22 11.21 5.26
N GLY A 137 33.46 12.13 4.32
CA GLY A 137 34.79 12.54 3.89
C GLY A 137 35.47 11.55 2.92
N LYS A 138 34.79 10.47 2.54
CA LYS A 138 35.28 9.44 1.62
C LYS A 138 34.48 9.47 0.33
N GLU A 139 35.15 9.28 -0.82
CA GLU A 139 34.53 9.29 -2.16
C GLU A 139 33.53 10.45 -2.34
N GLU A 140 33.91 11.68 -1.97
CA GLU A 140 33.04 12.87 -1.96
C GLU A 140 33.60 14.01 -2.83
N THR A 141 34.59 13.71 -3.68
CA THR A 141 35.27 14.72 -4.51
C THR A 141 34.75 14.78 -5.95
N ARG A 142 33.96 13.79 -6.37
CA ARG A 142 33.45 13.64 -7.75
C ARG A 142 31.98 13.23 -7.78
N VAL A 143 31.16 13.92 -7.00
CA VAL A 143 29.75 13.63 -6.76
C VAL A 143 28.88 14.02 -7.97
N THR A 144 27.89 13.18 -8.27
CA THR A 144 26.78 13.46 -9.19
C THR A 144 25.48 12.83 -8.66
N TYR A 145 24.33 13.42 -8.99
CA TYR A 145 22.98 12.90 -8.69
C TYR A 145 22.71 12.64 -7.20
N PRO A 146 22.77 13.68 -6.34
CA PRO A 146 22.39 13.55 -4.94
C PRO A 146 20.92 13.13 -4.84
N ARG A 147 20.64 12.16 -3.98
CA ARG A 147 19.29 11.68 -3.68
C ARG A 147 19.13 11.42 -2.19
N PHE A 148 18.05 11.92 -1.63
CA PHE A 148 17.59 11.56 -0.30
C PHE A 148 16.40 10.62 -0.40
N PHE A 149 16.36 9.61 0.45
CA PHE A 149 15.21 8.72 0.66
C PHE A 149 15.30 8.11 2.04
N HIS A 150 14.27 7.39 2.47
CA HIS A 150 14.24 6.77 3.79
C HIS A 150 14.22 5.25 3.69
N ASP A 151 14.88 4.59 4.64
CA ASP A 151 14.71 3.15 4.85
C ASP A 151 13.34 2.81 5.48
N ALA A 152 13.07 1.52 5.72
CA ALA A 152 11.82 1.09 6.35
C ALA A 152 11.64 1.59 7.80
N ALA A 153 12.74 1.95 8.48
CA ALA A 153 12.74 2.53 9.81
C ALA A 153 12.47 4.05 9.77
N GLY A 154 12.55 4.69 8.61
CA GLY A 154 12.48 6.15 8.44
C GLY A 154 13.84 6.86 8.59
N THR A 155 14.95 6.13 8.52
CA THR A 155 16.31 6.70 8.62
C THR A 155 16.63 7.39 7.31
N LEU A 156 17.19 8.59 7.38
CA LEU A 156 17.55 9.34 6.18
C LEU A 156 18.78 8.70 5.51
N ILE A 157 18.61 8.28 4.27
CA ILE A 157 19.65 7.72 3.41
C ILE A 157 20.00 8.73 2.33
N PHE A 158 21.30 8.86 2.05
CA PHE A 158 21.81 9.66 0.95
C PHE A 158 22.51 8.77 -0.07
N SER A 159 22.08 8.86 -1.32
CA SER A 159 22.73 8.21 -2.45
C SER A 159 23.34 9.23 -3.39
N TYR A 160 24.50 8.90 -3.91
CA TYR A 160 25.14 9.65 -4.97
C TYR A 160 26.03 8.73 -5.82
N ARG A 161 26.39 9.22 -7.01
CA ARG A 161 27.44 8.63 -7.83
C ARG A 161 28.76 9.32 -7.55
N ASP A 162 29.80 8.58 -7.23
CA ASP A 162 31.17 9.06 -7.28
C ASP A 162 31.78 8.71 -8.64
N GLY A 163 32.31 9.71 -9.34
CA GLY A 163 32.96 9.53 -10.63
C GLY A 163 32.10 9.95 -11.84
N GLY A 164 32.69 9.73 -13.02
CA GLY A 164 32.17 10.19 -14.30
C GLY A 164 31.25 9.17 -14.96
N SER A 165 30.58 9.58 -16.05
CA SER A 165 29.83 8.64 -16.87
C SER A 165 30.74 7.55 -17.47
N GLY A 166 30.34 6.29 -17.28
CA GLY A 166 31.10 5.12 -17.73
C GLY A 166 32.25 4.75 -16.78
N LYS A 167 32.43 5.50 -15.68
CA LYS A 167 33.49 5.31 -14.68
C LYS A 167 33.04 5.87 -13.34
N GLY A 168 31.96 5.34 -12.80
CA GLY A 168 31.39 5.87 -11.58
C GLY A 168 30.53 4.87 -10.85
N ASP A 169 30.64 4.93 -9.53
CA ASP A 169 30.13 3.96 -8.58
C ASP A 169 29.07 4.60 -7.69
N ILE A 170 28.14 3.81 -7.18
CA ILE A 170 26.99 4.32 -6.43
C ILE A 170 27.15 4.00 -4.95
N TYR A 171 27.18 5.03 -4.11
CA TYR A 171 27.34 4.90 -2.66
C TYR A 171 26.08 5.30 -1.92
N TYR A 172 25.81 4.59 -0.80
CA TYR A 172 24.74 4.91 0.16
C TYR A 172 25.34 5.27 1.52
N ASN A 173 24.93 6.43 2.04
CA ASN A 173 25.23 6.89 3.39
C ASN A 173 23.95 6.90 4.23
N ARG A 174 24.05 6.68 5.54
CA ARG A 174 22.96 6.85 6.50
C ARG A 174 23.26 8.02 7.43
N TYR A 175 22.23 8.78 7.77
CA TYR A 175 22.32 9.84 8.77
C TYR A 175 21.94 9.32 10.15
N ASP A 176 22.72 9.67 11.16
CA ASP A 176 22.40 9.45 12.56
C ASP A 176 22.08 10.80 13.21
N GLU A 177 20.82 10.97 13.61
CA GLU A 177 20.31 12.23 14.15
C GLU A 177 20.93 12.55 15.53
N LYS A 178 21.25 11.53 16.34
CA LYS A 178 21.82 11.70 17.69
C LYS A 178 23.22 12.28 17.66
N THR A 179 24.05 11.75 16.76
CA THR A 179 25.43 12.21 16.55
C THR A 179 25.51 13.37 15.57
N ARG A 180 24.42 13.65 14.85
CA ARG A 180 24.34 14.60 13.74
C ARG A 180 25.43 14.34 12.70
N ALA A 181 25.69 13.08 12.39
CA ALA A 181 26.76 12.67 11.48
C ALA A 181 26.26 11.69 10.43
N TRP A 182 26.92 11.69 9.28
CA TRP A 182 26.72 10.67 8.26
C TRP A 182 27.75 9.55 8.43
N SER A 183 27.32 8.31 8.21
CA SER A 183 28.21 7.18 8.04
C SER A 183 27.89 6.43 6.76
N ARG A 184 28.81 5.59 6.28
CA ARG A 184 28.48 4.63 5.23
C ARG A 184 27.32 3.74 5.69
N LEU A 185 26.32 3.56 4.82
CA LEU A 185 25.34 2.49 4.99
C LEU A 185 25.95 1.16 4.55
N LEU A 186 26.66 1.20 3.42
CA LEU A 186 27.42 0.11 2.82
C LEU A 186 28.89 0.50 2.83
N GLU A 187 29.77 -0.34 3.39
CA GLU A 187 31.23 -0.07 3.44
C GLU A 187 31.87 0.01 2.04
N GLN A 188 31.22 -0.57 1.04
CA GLN A 188 31.59 -0.57 -0.37
C GLN A 188 30.42 -0.01 -1.20
N PRO A 189 30.64 0.40 -2.47
CA PRO A 189 29.54 0.89 -3.29
C PRO A 189 28.48 -0.21 -3.50
N LEU A 190 27.23 0.21 -3.72
CA LEU A 190 26.16 -0.69 -4.16
C LEU A 190 26.45 -1.21 -5.57
N PHE A 191 26.86 -0.31 -6.47
CA PHE A 191 27.23 -0.64 -7.85
C PHE A 191 28.65 -0.20 -8.14
N ASP A 192 29.45 -1.11 -8.67
CA ASP A 192 30.85 -0.90 -9.08
C ASP A 192 31.02 -1.33 -10.54
N GLY A 193 31.30 -0.36 -11.41
CA GLY A 193 31.54 -0.61 -12.83
C GLY A 193 32.99 -0.95 -13.16
N ARG A 194 33.84 -1.13 -12.15
CA ARG A 194 35.29 -1.42 -12.21
C ARG A 194 36.06 -0.46 -13.11
N GLY A 195 35.62 0.80 -13.16
CA GLY A 195 36.18 1.83 -14.04
C GLY A 195 36.00 1.60 -15.54
N ALA A 196 35.19 0.61 -15.94
CA ALA A 196 34.86 0.30 -17.33
C ALA A 196 33.46 0.79 -17.74
N MET A 197 32.53 0.87 -16.77
CA MET A 197 31.15 1.30 -17.00
C MET A 197 30.56 2.02 -15.77
N SER A 198 29.31 2.49 -15.87
CA SER A 198 28.53 3.01 -14.75
C SER A 198 27.13 2.39 -14.73
N ALA A 199 26.61 2.10 -13.54
CA ALA A 199 25.20 1.78 -13.36
C ALA A 199 24.35 3.06 -13.30
N TYR A 200 23.15 3.01 -13.87
CA TYR A 200 22.12 4.05 -13.77
C TYR A 200 20.90 3.50 -13.02
N PRO A 201 20.97 3.37 -11.68
CA PRO A 201 19.92 2.73 -10.91
C PRO A 201 18.76 3.65 -10.59
N THR A 202 17.59 3.04 -10.50
CA THR A 202 16.42 3.60 -9.84
C THR A 202 16.71 3.92 -8.38
N THR A 203 16.00 4.89 -7.78
CA THR A 203 15.93 5.00 -6.31
C THR A 203 15.22 3.75 -5.82
N PRO A 204 15.62 3.13 -4.71
CA PRO A 204 14.92 1.96 -4.19
C PRO A 204 13.44 2.28 -3.96
N GLU A 205 12.55 1.56 -4.67
CA GLU A 205 11.10 1.78 -4.62
C GLU A 205 10.44 0.67 -3.77
N PRO A 206 9.60 1.01 -2.77
CA PRO A 206 8.88 -0.01 -2.02
C PRO A 206 7.83 -0.71 -2.89
N GLY A 207 7.81 -2.03 -2.85
CA GLY A 207 6.84 -2.89 -3.52
C GLY A 207 5.71 -3.37 -2.60
N PRO A 208 4.64 -3.95 -3.18
CA PRO A 208 3.53 -4.52 -2.43
C PRO A 208 3.92 -5.76 -1.60
N ASP A 209 5.12 -6.29 -1.80
CA ASP A 209 5.70 -7.41 -1.04
C ASP A 209 6.53 -6.94 0.18
N GLY A 210 6.58 -5.63 0.45
CA GLY A 210 7.30 -5.04 1.56
C GLY A 210 8.81 -4.87 1.34
N ARG A 211 9.31 -5.11 0.13
CA ARG A 211 10.73 -4.93 -0.22
C ARG A 211 10.96 -3.66 -1.00
N PHE A 212 12.18 -3.14 -0.94
CA PHE A 212 12.68 -2.15 -1.87
C PHE A 212 13.18 -2.84 -3.14
N HIS A 213 12.80 -2.32 -4.31
CA HIS A 213 13.20 -2.83 -5.61
C HIS A 213 14.07 -1.81 -6.33
N VAL A 214 15.14 -2.30 -6.97
CA VAL A 214 16.05 -1.47 -7.78
C VAL A 214 16.25 -2.15 -9.13
N ILE A 215 15.96 -1.40 -10.18
CA ILE A 215 16.38 -1.71 -11.57
C ILE A 215 17.46 -0.72 -12.01
N TRP A 216 18.34 -1.15 -12.91
CA TRP A 216 19.37 -0.27 -13.50
C TRP A 216 19.73 -0.68 -14.92
N VAL A 217 20.46 0.22 -15.58
CA VAL A 217 21.08 0.02 -16.89
C VAL A 217 22.58 0.23 -16.74
N TRP A 218 23.39 -0.61 -17.36
CA TRP A 218 24.84 -0.40 -17.47
C TRP A 218 25.17 0.49 -18.68
N ARG A 219 26.26 1.25 -18.59
CA ARG A 219 26.73 2.13 -19.68
C ARG A 219 28.25 2.22 -19.70
N ASP A 220 28.87 1.86 -20.82
CA ASP A 220 30.33 1.83 -20.97
C ASP A 220 30.96 3.23 -21.04
N SER A 221 30.26 4.21 -21.61
CA SER A 221 30.86 5.52 -21.90
C SER A 221 29.88 6.68 -21.70
N PRO A 222 30.31 7.95 -21.92
CA PRO A 222 29.38 9.08 -21.93
C PRO A 222 28.36 9.07 -23.08
N LEU A 223 28.47 8.14 -24.03
CA LEU A 223 27.55 7.98 -25.15
C LEU A 223 26.33 7.15 -24.75
N ALA A 224 25.12 7.67 -24.96
CA ALA A 224 23.90 6.97 -24.56
C ALA A 224 23.64 5.67 -25.36
N GLU A 225 24.14 5.59 -26.58
CA GLU A 225 24.13 4.37 -27.39
C GLU A 225 24.94 3.23 -26.77
N THR A 226 25.82 3.53 -25.80
CA THR A 226 26.57 2.51 -25.04
C THR A 226 25.85 2.01 -23.81
N ASN A 227 24.54 2.31 -23.67
CA ASN A 227 23.69 1.64 -22.69
C ASN A 227 23.49 0.17 -23.08
N HIS A 228 23.62 -0.72 -22.11
CA HIS A 228 23.47 -2.17 -22.26
C HIS A 228 22.96 -2.77 -20.94
N ASP A 229 22.55 -4.04 -20.99
CA ASP A 229 22.17 -4.88 -19.84
C ASP A 229 21.21 -4.23 -18.82
N LEU A 230 19.96 -4.69 -18.80
CA LEU A 230 19.00 -4.33 -17.77
C LEU A 230 19.22 -5.23 -16.54
N GLY A 231 19.35 -4.66 -15.34
CA GLY A 231 19.53 -5.40 -14.09
C GLY A 231 18.42 -5.19 -13.06
N TYR A 232 18.32 -6.11 -12.09
CA TYR A 232 17.38 -6.05 -10.97
C TYR A 232 17.94 -6.69 -9.69
N ILE A 233 17.70 -6.04 -8.55
CA ILE A 233 17.86 -6.57 -7.18
C ILE A 233 16.74 -6.05 -6.28
N ARG A 234 16.55 -6.69 -5.13
CA ARG A 234 15.63 -6.22 -4.08
C ARG A 234 16.25 -6.36 -2.69
N SER A 235 15.74 -5.62 -1.72
CA SER A 235 16.21 -5.62 -0.33
C SER A 235 15.09 -5.29 0.65
N HIS A 236 15.14 -5.82 1.86
CA HIS A 236 14.25 -5.42 2.96
C HIS A 236 14.76 -4.19 3.72
N ASP A 237 16.07 -3.98 3.76
CA ASP A 237 16.74 -3.06 4.68
C ASP A 237 17.78 -2.15 4.01
N LEU A 238 17.91 -2.23 2.69
CA LEU A 238 18.90 -1.53 1.85
C LEU A 238 20.36 -1.94 2.11
N VAL A 239 20.60 -2.93 2.98
CA VAL A 239 21.92 -3.46 3.34
C VAL A 239 22.12 -4.83 2.71
N HIS A 240 21.15 -5.73 2.89
CA HIS A 240 21.17 -7.08 2.35
C HIS A 240 20.35 -7.14 1.07
N TRP A 241 21.02 -7.48 -0.03
CA TRP A 241 20.41 -7.52 -1.36
C TRP A 241 20.26 -8.95 -1.84
N GLU A 242 19.19 -9.20 -2.58
CA GLU A 242 18.92 -10.50 -3.20
C GLU A 242 18.46 -10.34 -4.65
N THR A 243 18.67 -11.39 -5.45
CA THR A 243 18.10 -11.50 -6.80
C THR A 243 16.58 -11.67 -6.72
N ALA A 244 15.88 -11.62 -7.86
CA ALA A 244 14.45 -11.90 -7.91
C ALA A 244 14.08 -13.30 -7.36
N GLY A 245 14.97 -14.28 -7.53
CA GLY A 245 14.83 -15.64 -7.00
C GLY A 245 15.19 -15.79 -5.51
N GLY A 246 15.60 -14.72 -4.83
CA GLY A 246 15.97 -14.76 -3.41
C GLY A 246 17.39 -15.25 -3.13
N ILE A 247 18.27 -15.26 -4.14
CA ILE A 247 19.68 -15.58 -3.95
C ILE A 247 20.39 -14.34 -3.39
N PRO A 248 21.11 -14.43 -2.26
CA PRO A 248 21.87 -13.31 -1.73
C PRO A 248 22.89 -12.77 -2.74
N VAL A 249 22.96 -11.45 -2.86
CA VAL A 249 23.88 -10.75 -3.75
C VAL A 249 25.06 -10.23 -2.92
N VAL A 250 26.26 -10.68 -3.29
CA VAL A 250 27.50 -10.16 -2.73
C VAL A 250 27.79 -8.81 -3.38
N LEU A 251 27.92 -7.78 -2.56
CA LEU A 251 28.28 -6.45 -2.99
C LEU A 251 29.81 -6.33 -3.22
N PRO A 252 30.27 -5.34 -4.01
CA PRO A 252 29.45 -4.47 -4.86
C PRO A 252 28.81 -5.26 -6.01
N VAL A 253 27.64 -4.80 -6.49
CA VAL A 253 27.07 -5.34 -7.73
C VAL A 253 27.92 -4.87 -8.89
N THR A 254 28.44 -5.83 -9.64
CA THR A 254 29.23 -5.62 -10.86
C THR A 254 28.50 -6.23 -12.05
N HIS A 255 28.99 -5.98 -13.26
CA HIS A 255 28.45 -6.62 -14.46
C HIS A 255 28.44 -8.17 -14.36
N ASP A 256 29.44 -8.76 -13.69
CA ASP A 256 29.61 -10.21 -13.62
C ASP A 256 28.85 -10.85 -12.44
N THR A 257 28.11 -10.06 -11.65
CA THR A 257 27.38 -10.58 -10.49
C THR A 257 26.30 -11.56 -10.95
N PRO A 258 26.31 -12.84 -10.52
CA PRO A 258 25.36 -13.83 -11.03
C PRO A 258 23.90 -13.53 -10.66
N GLY A 259 22.98 -13.79 -11.59
CA GLY A 259 21.54 -13.77 -11.32
C GLY A 259 20.89 -12.38 -11.22
N VAL A 260 21.62 -11.31 -11.53
CA VAL A 260 21.10 -9.94 -11.45
C VAL A 260 20.62 -9.38 -12.80
N THR A 261 21.05 -9.96 -13.92
CA THR A 261 20.66 -9.52 -15.26
C THR A 261 19.22 -9.94 -15.58
N VAL A 262 18.40 -8.97 -16.00
CA VAL A 262 17.02 -9.11 -16.46
C VAL A 262 16.96 -9.38 -17.96
N ASP A 263 17.65 -8.55 -18.75
CA ASP A 263 17.77 -8.69 -20.21
C ASP A 263 19.16 -8.25 -20.66
N PRO A 264 19.98 -9.12 -21.28
CA PRO A 264 21.32 -8.78 -21.76
C PRO A 264 21.27 -8.01 -23.09
N VAL A 265 20.71 -6.80 -23.05
CA VAL A 265 20.61 -5.93 -24.22
C VAL A 265 22.01 -5.45 -24.60
N PRO A 266 22.50 -5.65 -25.83
CA PRO A 266 23.85 -5.24 -26.20
C PRO A 266 23.97 -3.71 -26.32
N VAL A 267 25.22 -3.22 -26.32
CA VAL A 267 25.56 -1.87 -26.76
C VAL A 267 24.97 -1.61 -28.15
N HIS A 268 24.48 -0.40 -28.39
CA HIS A 268 23.65 -0.01 -29.55
C HIS A 268 22.32 -0.76 -29.67
N GLY A 269 21.90 -1.48 -28.63
CA GLY A 269 20.65 -2.25 -28.60
C GLY A 269 19.40 -1.43 -28.30
N GLY A 270 19.48 -0.10 -28.21
CA GLY A 270 18.31 0.78 -28.07
C GLY A 270 17.76 0.90 -26.65
N LEU A 271 18.55 0.53 -25.63
CA LEU A 271 18.24 0.76 -24.22
C LEU A 271 18.57 2.22 -23.85
N LEU A 272 17.76 2.85 -22.99
CA LEU A 272 18.02 4.21 -22.51
C LEU A 272 18.01 4.25 -20.98
N ASN A 273 19.12 4.68 -20.38
CA ASN A 273 19.22 4.88 -18.94
C ASN A 273 18.11 5.82 -18.41
N GLY A 274 17.51 5.48 -17.26
CA GLY A 274 16.41 6.25 -16.68
C GLY A 274 15.05 6.11 -17.38
N GLN A 275 14.94 5.33 -18.46
CA GLN A 275 13.68 5.03 -19.14
C GLN A 275 12.96 3.78 -18.61
N PRO A 276 13.64 2.66 -18.26
CA PRO A 276 12.97 1.51 -17.65
C PRO A 276 12.13 1.89 -16.45
N ARG A 277 10.99 1.22 -16.28
CA ARG A 277 10.06 1.41 -15.17
C ARG A 277 9.72 0.06 -14.58
N ILE A 278 9.79 -0.02 -13.26
CA ILE A 278 9.26 -1.15 -12.51
C ILE A 278 7.85 -0.84 -12.06
N GLY A 279 6.98 -1.83 -12.18
CA GLY A 279 5.65 -1.81 -11.58
C GLY A 279 5.28 -3.22 -11.13
N PHE A 280 4.00 -3.45 -10.88
CA PHE A 280 3.54 -4.71 -10.33
C PHE A 280 2.30 -5.23 -11.05
N ASP A 281 2.27 -6.53 -11.31
CA ASP A 281 1.11 -7.19 -11.89
C ASP A 281 -0.03 -7.37 -10.86
N ARG A 282 -1.15 -7.97 -11.29
CA ARG A 282 -2.33 -8.21 -10.42
C ARG A 282 -2.05 -9.08 -9.18
N SER A 283 -0.96 -9.85 -9.20
CA SER A 283 -0.51 -10.74 -8.14
C SER A 283 0.59 -10.10 -7.27
N GLY A 284 0.97 -8.84 -7.55
CA GLY A 284 2.03 -8.14 -6.85
C GLY A 284 3.44 -8.54 -7.30
N ARG A 285 3.60 -9.22 -8.45
CA ARG A 285 4.92 -9.60 -8.95
C ARG A 285 5.57 -8.42 -9.70
N PRO A 286 6.88 -8.20 -9.55
CA PRO A 286 7.61 -7.19 -10.32
C PRO A 286 7.45 -7.40 -11.83
N LEU A 287 7.04 -6.35 -12.53
CA LEU A 287 6.96 -6.30 -13.99
C LEU A 287 7.71 -5.06 -14.48
N ILE A 288 8.78 -5.27 -15.26
CA ILE A 288 9.65 -4.20 -15.73
C ILE A 288 9.32 -3.88 -17.19
N ALA A 289 8.95 -2.62 -17.47
CA ALA A 289 8.78 -2.10 -18.81
C ALA A 289 10.03 -1.34 -19.26
N TYR A 290 10.48 -1.59 -20.48
CA TYR A 290 11.66 -0.96 -21.08
C TYR A 290 11.57 -1.02 -22.60
N THR A 291 12.39 -0.23 -23.30
CA THR A 291 12.49 -0.30 -24.76
C THR A 291 13.86 -0.78 -25.21
N ARG A 292 13.88 -1.53 -26.30
CA ARG A 292 15.11 -1.89 -27.03
C ARG A 292 14.81 -2.09 -28.51
N TYR A 293 15.85 -2.23 -29.32
CA TYR A 293 15.70 -2.61 -30.71
C TYR A 293 15.38 -4.10 -30.85
N ASP A 294 14.51 -4.40 -31.81
CA ASP A 294 14.30 -5.76 -32.30
C ASP A 294 15.36 -6.14 -33.36
N ALA A 295 15.24 -7.33 -33.93
CA ALA A 295 16.18 -7.83 -34.94
C ALA A 295 16.20 -7.00 -36.24
N ALA A 296 15.14 -6.23 -36.53
CA ALA A 296 15.08 -5.32 -37.67
C ALA A 296 15.63 -3.92 -37.33
N GLY A 297 16.08 -3.70 -36.09
CA GLY A 297 16.57 -2.41 -35.61
C GLY A 297 15.45 -1.43 -35.27
N LEU A 298 14.20 -1.88 -35.16
CA LEU A 298 13.06 -1.02 -34.81
C LEU A 298 12.89 -0.95 -33.30
N THR A 299 12.48 0.22 -32.78
CA THR A 299 12.24 0.38 -31.34
C THR A 299 10.99 -0.37 -30.93
N GLN A 300 11.10 -1.21 -29.92
CA GLN A 300 9.96 -1.92 -29.34
C GLN A 300 9.91 -1.76 -27.82
N LEU A 301 8.70 -1.76 -27.27
CA LEU A 301 8.42 -1.99 -25.87
C LEU A 301 8.61 -3.48 -25.55
N TYR A 302 9.35 -3.77 -24.49
CA TYR A 302 9.49 -5.07 -23.87
C TYR A 302 8.98 -5.04 -22.43
N LEU A 303 8.50 -6.20 -21.97
CA LEU A 303 8.11 -6.46 -20.59
C LEU A 303 8.92 -7.64 -20.06
N ALA A 304 9.44 -7.51 -18.83
CA ALA A 304 10.16 -8.56 -18.14
C ALA A 304 9.54 -8.89 -16.79
N CYS A 305 9.33 -10.17 -16.51
CA CYS A 305 8.86 -10.69 -15.22
C CYS A 305 9.69 -11.91 -14.84
N PHE A 306 9.91 -12.13 -13.54
CA PHE A 306 10.61 -13.30 -13.04
C PHE A 306 9.64 -14.47 -12.89
N GLU A 307 9.81 -15.52 -13.70
CA GLU A 307 8.96 -16.72 -13.74
C GLU A 307 9.80 -17.97 -14.01
N ASN A 308 9.49 -19.08 -13.34
CA ASN A 308 10.22 -20.36 -13.47
C ASN A 308 11.73 -20.20 -13.23
N ASP A 309 12.09 -19.53 -12.14
CA ASP A 309 13.47 -19.28 -11.71
C ASP A 309 14.35 -18.52 -12.72
N ALA A 310 13.74 -17.81 -13.67
CA ALA A 310 14.45 -16.98 -14.64
C ALA A 310 13.65 -15.71 -15.02
N TRP A 311 14.36 -14.69 -15.50
CA TRP A 311 13.70 -13.54 -16.13
C TRP A 311 13.17 -13.93 -17.50
N GLN A 312 11.87 -13.73 -17.69
CA GLN A 312 11.20 -13.90 -18.98
C GLN A 312 11.01 -12.53 -19.61
N THR A 313 11.59 -12.31 -20.78
CA THR A 313 11.47 -11.05 -21.53
C THR A 313 10.58 -11.28 -22.75
N ARG A 314 9.61 -10.39 -22.97
CA ARG A 314 8.67 -10.49 -24.10
C ARG A 314 8.49 -9.16 -24.78
N GLN A 315 8.56 -9.16 -26.11
CA GLN A 315 8.23 -7.98 -26.91
C GLN A 315 6.73 -7.71 -26.81
N ALA A 316 6.38 -6.56 -26.24
CA ALA A 316 4.99 -6.16 -26.06
C ALA A 316 4.44 -5.49 -27.33
N SER A 317 5.21 -4.65 -28.02
CA SER A 317 4.75 -3.87 -29.18
C SER A 317 5.13 -4.49 -30.53
N ARG A 318 4.59 -3.90 -31.61
CA ARG A 318 5.00 -4.10 -33.01
C ARG A 318 5.10 -2.75 -33.72
N TRP A 319 5.90 -1.84 -33.17
CA TRP A 319 6.10 -0.51 -33.74
C TRP A 319 6.98 -0.58 -34.99
N GLU A 320 6.68 0.25 -35.97
CA GLU A 320 7.36 0.24 -37.28
C GLU A 320 8.45 1.32 -37.39
N THR A 321 8.80 1.95 -36.27
CA THR A 321 9.71 3.11 -36.24
C THR A 321 10.94 2.83 -35.39
N ARG A 322 12.10 3.24 -35.91
CA ARG A 322 13.34 3.32 -35.15
C ARG A 322 13.46 4.70 -34.51
N ILE A 323 13.69 4.71 -33.21
CA ILE A 323 14.03 5.89 -32.43
C ILE A 323 15.51 5.79 -32.10
N GLU A 324 16.31 6.68 -32.69
CA GLU A 324 17.75 6.70 -32.44
C GLU A 324 18.05 7.16 -31.02
N ILE A 325 18.84 6.36 -30.30
CA ILE A 325 19.41 6.71 -29.01
C ILE A 325 20.91 6.86 -29.24
N SER A 326 21.37 8.11 -29.36
CA SER A 326 22.80 8.43 -29.54
C SER A 326 23.13 9.83 -29.03
N GLY A 327 24.35 10.01 -28.53
CA GLY A 327 24.94 11.29 -28.18
C GLY A 327 25.45 11.37 -26.74
N ARG A 328 25.92 12.56 -26.34
CA ARG A 328 26.46 12.84 -25.00
C ARG A 328 25.67 13.91 -24.25
N GLY A 329 25.79 13.90 -22.93
CA GLY A 329 25.21 14.89 -22.03
C GLY A 329 23.70 14.75 -21.88
N SER A 330 23.05 15.83 -21.50
CA SER A 330 21.58 15.91 -21.50
C SER A 330 21.07 15.90 -22.94
N LEU A 331 20.80 14.69 -23.48
CA LEU A 331 20.46 14.50 -24.90
C LEU A 331 19.20 15.23 -25.32
N PRO A 332 18.79 14.91 -26.52
CA PRO A 332 17.41 14.90 -26.93
C PRO A 332 16.38 13.81 -26.41
N SER A 333 15.21 14.19 -25.85
CA SER A 333 13.86 13.57 -25.80
C SER A 333 13.44 13.12 -27.17
N THR A 334 13.39 11.81 -27.24
CA THR A 334 12.88 11.02 -28.34
C THR A 334 11.37 11.13 -28.56
N GLY A 335 10.62 11.80 -27.67
CA GLY A 335 9.16 11.77 -27.64
C GLY A 335 8.56 10.43 -27.18
N LEU A 336 9.44 9.46 -26.90
CA LEU A 336 9.10 8.18 -26.32
C LEU A 336 9.21 8.25 -24.80
N SER A 337 8.12 7.97 -24.10
CA SER A 337 8.10 7.78 -22.65
C SER A 337 7.19 6.62 -22.30
N ILE A 338 7.63 5.78 -21.37
CA ILE A 338 6.85 4.67 -20.83
C ILE A 338 6.62 4.89 -19.33
N GLY A 339 5.44 4.51 -18.85
CA GLY A 339 5.09 4.47 -17.43
C GLY A 339 5.37 3.11 -16.81
N ALA A 340 5.32 3.04 -15.48
CA ALA A 340 5.34 1.78 -14.76
C ALA A 340 4.09 0.94 -15.12
N PRO A 341 4.23 -0.38 -15.36
CA PRO A 341 3.07 -1.26 -15.46
C PRO A 341 2.26 -1.25 -14.16
N HIS A 342 0.97 -1.01 -14.24
CA HIS A 342 0.09 -0.99 -13.06
C HIS A 342 -1.32 -1.44 -13.45
N VAL A 343 -2.12 -1.75 -12.43
CA VAL A 343 -3.51 -2.18 -12.62
C VAL A 343 -4.41 -0.95 -12.57
N VAL A 344 -5.06 -0.64 -13.69
CA VAL A 344 -6.08 0.43 -13.81
C VAL A 344 -7.39 -0.21 -14.21
N ASN A 345 -8.46 0.06 -13.45
CA ASN A 345 -9.80 -0.50 -13.71
C ASN A 345 -9.75 -2.03 -13.90
N GLY A 346 -8.96 -2.69 -13.06
CA GLY A 346 -8.73 -4.13 -13.14
C GLY A 346 -7.84 -4.59 -14.30
N ARG A 347 -7.48 -3.77 -15.30
CA ARG A 347 -6.63 -4.16 -16.44
C ARG A 347 -5.17 -3.80 -16.16
N LEU A 348 -4.25 -4.70 -16.50
CA LEU A 348 -2.82 -4.36 -16.51
C LEU A 348 -2.60 -3.37 -17.66
N ALA A 349 -1.94 -2.25 -17.39
CA ALA A 349 -1.73 -1.18 -18.34
C ALA A 349 -0.44 -0.42 -18.07
N LEU A 350 0.02 0.36 -19.05
CA LEU A 350 1.04 1.37 -18.84
C LEU A 350 0.75 2.62 -19.67
N GLU A 351 1.25 3.75 -19.21
CA GLU A 351 1.26 4.95 -20.04
C GLU A 351 2.34 4.85 -21.11
N ILE A 352 2.01 5.26 -22.33
CA ILE A 352 2.97 5.38 -23.42
C ILE A 352 2.76 6.74 -24.08
N SER A 353 3.86 7.44 -24.31
CA SER A 353 3.97 8.48 -25.33
C SER A 353 4.91 7.94 -26.38
N HIS A 354 4.51 7.99 -27.63
CA HIS A 354 5.34 7.57 -28.75
C HIS A 354 5.13 8.56 -29.92
N PRO A 355 6.18 9.00 -30.63
CA PRO A 355 6.05 9.98 -31.72
C PRO A 355 5.07 9.57 -32.83
N ALA A 356 5.20 8.33 -33.32
CA ALA A 356 4.31 7.79 -34.36
C ALA A 356 2.99 7.20 -33.84
N GLN A 357 2.98 6.54 -32.68
CA GLN A 357 1.80 5.84 -32.15
C GLN A 357 0.90 6.73 -31.26
N GLY A 358 1.33 7.96 -31.01
CA GLY A 358 0.63 8.90 -30.13
C GLY A 358 0.87 8.65 -28.64
N SER A 359 0.13 9.38 -27.80
CA SER A 359 0.17 9.25 -26.34
C SER A 359 -1.13 8.68 -25.79
N GLY A 360 -1.06 7.80 -24.79
CA GLY A 360 -2.23 7.13 -24.22
C GLY A 360 -1.91 6.24 -23.01
N LEU A 361 -2.96 5.75 -22.37
CA LEU A 361 -2.91 4.57 -21.51
C LEU A 361 -3.18 3.35 -22.40
N PHE A 362 -2.26 2.39 -22.40
CA PHE A 362 -2.34 1.18 -23.23
C PHE A 362 -2.48 -0.05 -22.34
N GLY A 363 -3.42 -0.93 -22.70
CA GLY A 363 -3.60 -2.20 -21.99
C GLY A 363 -2.46 -3.16 -22.28
N ILE A 364 -2.23 -4.09 -21.36
CA ILE A 364 -1.32 -5.22 -21.52
C ILE A 364 -2.14 -6.49 -21.33
N ASN A 365 -2.01 -7.45 -22.25
CA ASN A 365 -2.59 -8.76 -22.06
C ASN A 365 -1.83 -9.48 -20.91
N PRO A 366 -2.51 -9.90 -19.84
CA PRO A 366 -1.85 -10.47 -18.66
C PRO A 366 -1.23 -11.85 -18.90
N VAL A 367 -1.55 -12.53 -20.02
CA VAL A 367 -1.07 -13.87 -20.33
C VAL A 367 0.20 -13.83 -21.18
N ASP A 368 0.17 -13.11 -22.30
CA ASP A 368 1.27 -13.06 -23.28
C ASP A 368 2.10 -11.76 -23.22
N TRP A 369 1.66 -10.79 -22.43
CA TRP A 369 2.26 -9.44 -22.27
C TRP A 369 2.32 -8.62 -23.56
N ARG A 370 1.46 -8.95 -24.54
CA ARG A 370 1.31 -8.10 -25.72
C ARG A 370 0.60 -6.80 -25.36
N LEU A 371 1.11 -5.73 -25.94
CA LEU A 371 0.50 -4.41 -25.87
C LEU A 371 -0.84 -4.47 -26.62
N GLN A 372 -1.90 -4.11 -25.92
CA GLN A 372 -3.24 -3.97 -26.48
C GLN A 372 -3.45 -2.54 -26.98
N GLY A 373 -4.59 -2.30 -27.64
CA GLY A 373 -4.96 -0.96 -28.06
C GLY A 373 -5.03 0.05 -26.91
N LYS A 374 -5.07 1.33 -27.27
CA LYS A 374 -5.25 2.43 -26.33
C LYS A 374 -6.58 2.27 -25.59
N ILE A 375 -6.52 2.16 -24.26
CA ILE A 375 -7.69 2.00 -23.38
C ILE A 375 -8.08 3.31 -22.67
N GLY A 376 -7.25 4.34 -22.80
CA GLY A 376 -7.50 5.65 -22.21
C GLY A 376 -6.58 6.72 -22.80
N GLN A 377 -6.90 7.98 -22.55
CA GLN A 377 -5.94 9.05 -22.82
C GLN A 377 -4.79 8.98 -21.83
N ARG A 378 -3.63 9.51 -22.21
CA ARG A 378 -2.56 9.74 -21.24
C ARG A 378 -3.11 10.69 -20.20
N ASP A 379 -2.95 10.36 -18.94
CA ASP A 379 -3.47 11.20 -17.90
C ASP A 379 -2.63 12.48 -17.79
N ARG A 380 -3.06 13.53 -18.49
CA ARG A 380 -2.47 14.87 -18.38
C ARG A 380 -3.12 15.68 -17.25
N SER A 381 -4.01 15.05 -16.52
CA SER A 381 -4.86 15.71 -15.55
C SER A 381 -4.10 16.01 -14.25
N PHE A 382 -2.82 15.64 -14.12
CA PHE A 382 -1.98 16.04 -12.98
C PHE A 382 -1.99 17.58 -12.67
N ALA A 383 -2.36 18.42 -13.64
CA ALA A 383 -2.66 19.84 -13.42
C ALA A 383 -3.78 20.36 -14.39
N PRO A 384 -4.67 21.25 -13.91
CA PRO A 384 -5.63 22.00 -14.73
C PRO A 384 -5.03 22.64 -15.98
N ALA A 385 -5.82 22.74 -17.06
CA ALA A 385 -5.37 23.26 -18.35
C ALA A 385 -4.67 24.64 -18.30
N PRO A 386 -5.15 25.62 -17.50
CA PRO A 386 -4.49 26.92 -17.38
C PRO A 386 -3.03 26.81 -16.89
N LEU A 387 -2.76 25.93 -15.92
CA LEU A 387 -1.42 25.77 -15.34
C LEU A 387 -0.45 25.06 -16.28
N ARG A 388 -0.96 24.30 -17.26
CA ARG A 388 -0.16 23.62 -18.30
C ARG A 388 0.21 24.55 -19.46
N LYS A 389 -0.40 25.73 -19.55
CA LYS A 389 -0.08 26.73 -20.57
C LYS A 389 1.23 27.43 -20.20
N VAL A 390 2.05 27.66 -21.21
CA VAL A 390 3.26 28.48 -21.11
C VAL A 390 2.84 29.95 -21.12
N GLU A 391 3.29 30.70 -20.12
CA GLU A 391 3.04 32.13 -19.92
C GLU A 391 4.07 32.99 -20.66
N SER A 392 5.32 32.52 -20.73
CA SER A 392 6.37 33.20 -21.47
C SER A 392 6.04 33.30 -22.96
N ARG A 393 6.34 34.46 -23.55
CA ARG A 393 6.27 34.69 -24.99
C ARG A 393 7.56 34.29 -25.72
N PHE A 394 8.58 33.87 -24.97
CA PHE A 394 9.84 33.43 -25.54
C PHE A 394 9.65 32.07 -26.24
N PRO A 395 10.14 31.87 -27.48
CA PRO A 395 9.97 30.61 -28.21
C PRO A 395 10.49 29.40 -27.43
N ASP A 396 9.86 28.24 -27.66
CA ASP A 396 10.28 26.93 -27.14
C ASP A 396 10.28 26.75 -25.62
N MET A 397 9.78 27.72 -24.85
CA MET A 397 9.58 27.60 -23.41
C MET A 397 8.63 26.46 -23.07
N ARG A 398 8.92 25.74 -21.98
CA ARG A 398 8.16 24.58 -21.50
C ARG A 398 7.85 24.70 -20.02
N VAL A 399 6.64 24.31 -19.62
CA VAL A 399 6.28 24.17 -18.21
C VAL A 399 6.99 22.95 -17.62
N LYS A 400 7.62 23.13 -16.48
CA LYS A 400 8.27 22.10 -15.68
C LYS A 400 7.62 22.01 -14.31
N TRP A 401 7.60 20.79 -13.77
CA TRP A 401 6.95 20.44 -12.52
C TRP A 401 7.88 19.67 -11.60
N ALA A 402 7.67 19.83 -10.29
CA ALA A 402 8.23 18.94 -9.27
C ALA A 402 7.15 18.66 -8.22
N ASN A 403 7.05 17.40 -7.78
CA ASN A 403 6.14 17.04 -6.70
C ASN A 403 6.74 17.45 -5.36
N ASP A 404 5.87 17.61 -4.37
CA ASP A 404 6.29 17.67 -2.97
C ASP A 404 6.89 16.32 -2.55
N SER A 405 8.08 16.38 -1.96
CA SER A 405 8.79 15.22 -1.41
C SER A 405 8.42 14.91 0.04
N GLY A 406 7.60 15.75 0.66
CA GLY A 406 7.17 15.62 2.04
C GLY A 406 5.71 15.17 2.21
N THR A 407 5.16 15.47 3.39
CA THR A 407 3.78 15.12 3.77
C THR A 407 2.86 16.32 3.61
N SER A 408 1.82 16.19 2.80
CA SER A 408 0.78 17.22 2.67
C SER A 408 -0.39 16.96 3.63
N SER A 409 -1.05 18.04 4.07
CA SER A 409 -2.32 17.94 4.81
C SER A 409 -3.36 17.19 3.94
N PRO A 410 -4.18 16.29 4.52
CA PRO A 410 -5.11 15.52 3.71
C PRO A 410 -6.14 16.42 3.00
N GLY A 411 -6.45 16.09 1.74
CA GLY A 411 -7.24 16.94 0.82
C GLY A 411 -6.46 18.06 0.15
N LYS A 412 -5.16 18.20 0.46
CA LYS A 412 -4.23 19.13 -0.21
C LYS A 412 -3.06 18.36 -0.83
N SER A 413 -2.66 18.76 -2.02
CA SER A 413 -1.37 18.35 -2.60
C SER A 413 -0.63 19.56 -3.12
N TRP A 414 0.71 19.49 -3.10
CA TRP A 414 1.55 20.62 -3.49
C TRP A 414 2.47 20.20 -4.64
N ARG A 415 2.67 21.11 -5.60
CA ARG A 415 3.66 20.94 -6.67
C ARG A 415 4.32 22.26 -7.00
N LEU A 416 5.56 22.21 -7.44
CA LEU A 416 6.21 23.35 -8.09
C LEU A 416 5.84 23.41 -9.55
N ARG A 417 5.68 24.64 -10.05
CA ARG A 417 5.51 24.98 -11.47
C ARG A 417 6.48 26.11 -11.83
N TRP A 418 7.26 25.93 -12.90
CA TRP A 418 8.05 27.00 -13.51
C TRP A 418 8.22 26.77 -15.02
N GLU A 419 8.84 27.71 -15.72
CA GLU A 419 9.06 27.61 -17.16
C GLU A 419 10.54 27.69 -17.50
N THR A 420 10.95 26.90 -18.49
CA THR A 420 12.36 26.86 -18.91
C THR A 420 12.45 26.47 -20.38
N LEU A 421 13.54 26.89 -21.02
CA LEU A 421 13.97 26.30 -22.29
C LEU A 421 14.27 24.80 -22.12
N PRO A 422 14.21 24.02 -23.22
CA PRO A 422 14.68 22.64 -23.24
C PRO A 422 16.20 22.55 -23.00
N PRO A 423 16.73 21.37 -22.61
CA PRO A 423 18.16 21.14 -22.53
C PRO A 423 18.80 21.27 -23.91
N ASN A 424 20.09 21.61 -23.87
CA ASN A 424 20.92 21.86 -25.04
C ASN A 424 22.31 21.23 -24.87
N ASN A 425 22.36 19.93 -24.53
CA ASN A 425 23.60 19.19 -24.30
C ASN A 425 24.59 19.92 -23.37
N ASP A 426 24.06 20.47 -22.28
CA ASP A 426 24.83 21.20 -21.26
C ASP A 426 25.61 22.41 -21.85
N ARG A 427 25.00 23.10 -22.82
CA ARG A 427 25.54 24.31 -23.46
C ARG A 427 24.53 25.47 -23.45
N PRO A 428 25.00 26.72 -23.40
CA PRO A 428 24.13 27.87 -23.62
C PRO A 428 23.43 27.81 -24.99
N PRO A 429 22.11 28.05 -25.07
CA PRO A 429 21.45 28.34 -26.33
C PRO A 429 21.90 29.72 -26.86
N PRO A 430 21.76 29.97 -28.18
CA PRO A 430 22.03 31.29 -28.76
C PRO A 430 21.26 32.40 -28.06
N LYS A 431 21.85 33.59 -27.98
CA LYS A 431 21.15 34.80 -27.50
C LYS A 431 20.09 35.25 -28.51
N PRO A 432 19.01 35.93 -28.09
CA PRO A 432 18.70 36.34 -26.71
C PRO A 432 18.28 35.17 -25.82
N TRP A 433 18.40 35.33 -24.50
CA TRP A 433 17.90 34.35 -23.52
C TRP A 433 16.55 34.80 -22.95
N PRO A 434 15.69 33.87 -22.48
CA PRO A 434 14.43 34.24 -21.86
C PRO A 434 14.66 35.04 -20.58
N ALA A 435 13.71 35.92 -20.26
CA ALA A 435 13.62 36.49 -18.92
C ALA A 435 13.36 35.37 -17.88
N PRO A 436 13.72 35.58 -16.61
CA PRO A 436 13.36 34.67 -15.53
C PRO A 436 11.84 34.42 -15.49
N SER A 437 11.44 33.15 -15.31
CA SER A 437 10.04 32.78 -15.12
C SER A 437 9.69 32.79 -13.63
N MET A 438 8.42 32.99 -13.30
CA MET A 438 7.97 32.93 -11.91
C MET A 438 7.86 31.46 -11.47
N LEU A 439 8.60 31.09 -10.41
CA LEU A 439 8.41 29.82 -9.72
C LEU A 439 7.17 29.94 -8.82
N ARG A 440 6.26 28.97 -8.94
CA ARG A 440 5.05 28.91 -8.13
C ARG A 440 4.95 27.60 -7.39
N VAL A 441 4.50 27.65 -6.14
CA VAL A 441 3.88 26.50 -5.49
C VAL A 441 2.41 26.50 -5.87
N VAL A 442 1.93 25.40 -6.41
CA VAL A 442 0.52 25.16 -6.65
C VAL A 442 0.00 24.29 -5.52
N GLU A 443 -0.90 24.87 -4.72
CA GLU A 443 -1.80 24.10 -3.86
C GLU A 443 -2.92 23.58 -4.74
N PHE A 444 -3.13 22.28 -4.71
CA PHE A 444 -4.37 21.71 -5.17
C PHE A 444 -5.20 21.36 -3.95
N SER A 445 -6.38 21.97 -3.88
CA SER A 445 -7.34 21.79 -2.79
C SER A 445 -8.59 21.16 -3.39
N GLU A 446 -9.14 20.16 -2.73
CA GLU A 446 -10.47 19.69 -3.11
C GLU A 446 -11.50 20.81 -2.87
N PRO A 447 -12.58 20.90 -3.67
CA PRO A 447 -13.61 21.90 -3.42
C PRO A 447 -14.16 21.76 -2.01
N THR A 448 -14.06 22.83 -1.21
CA THR A 448 -14.75 22.93 0.08
C THR A 448 -16.24 22.67 -0.15
N PRO A 449 -16.89 21.75 0.60
CA PRO A 449 -18.35 21.71 0.65
C PRO A 449 -18.84 23.08 1.14
N ALA A 450 -19.92 23.59 0.55
CA ALA A 450 -20.50 24.85 1.00
C ALA A 450 -20.81 24.80 2.51
N PRO A 451 -20.62 25.89 3.26
CA PRO A 451 -20.91 25.90 4.69
C PRO A 451 -22.38 25.59 4.90
N VAL A 452 -22.66 24.51 5.61
CA VAL A 452 -24.00 24.21 6.10
C VAL A 452 -24.37 25.32 7.07
N SER A 453 -25.39 26.10 6.71
CA SER A 453 -26.07 27.05 7.58
C SER A 453 -26.37 26.37 8.92
N ALA A 454 -25.63 26.75 9.96
CA ALA A 454 -25.97 26.44 11.33
C ALA A 454 -27.33 27.09 11.64
N ASN A 455 -28.40 26.31 11.62
CA ASN A 455 -29.63 26.73 12.27
C ASN A 455 -29.36 26.79 13.78
N PRO A 456 -29.79 27.86 14.47
CA PRO A 456 -29.60 27.97 15.90
C PRO A 456 -30.38 26.86 16.61
N VAL A 457 -29.66 26.07 17.41
CA VAL A 457 -30.25 25.07 18.30
C VAL A 457 -31.04 25.82 19.37
N SER A 458 -32.36 25.62 19.37
CA SER A 458 -33.22 25.92 20.52
C SER A 458 -32.83 25.01 21.69
N PRO A 459 -32.59 25.55 22.90
CA PRO A 459 -32.32 24.74 24.06
C PRO A 459 -33.66 24.24 24.63
N GLU A 460 -34.06 23.03 24.24
CA GLU A 460 -34.88 22.08 25.02
C GLU A 460 -35.40 20.98 24.10
N SER A 461 -34.67 19.87 24.07
CA SER A 461 -35.17 18.54 23.72
C SER A 461 -34.07 17.56 24.13
N ILE A 462 -34.12 17.16 25.39
CA ILE A 462 -33.41 15.99 25.89
C ILE A 462 -34.00 14.79 25.14
N LEU A 463 -33.35 14.36 24.06
CA LEU A 463 -33.50 12.98 23.59
C LEU A 463 -32.71 12.12 24.58
N GLN A 464 -33.44 11.27 25.30
CA GLN A 464 -32.88 10.29 26.22
C GLN A 464 -31.81 9.45 25.51
N PRO A 465 -30.72 9.06 26.19
CA PRO A 465 -29.80 8.07 25.64
C PRO A 465 -30.57 6.76 25.44
N ASP A 466 -30.60 6.25 24.21
CA ASP A 466 -31.03 4.88 23.93
C ASP A 466 -30.21 3.91 24.82
N PRO A 467 -30.80 2.83 25.35
CA PRO A 467 -30.14 2.03 26.36
C PRO A 467 -28.86 1.42 25.78
N ALA A 468 -27.72 1.71 26.41
CA ALA A 468 -26.44 1.07 26.11
C ALA A 468 -26.63 -0.45 26.03
N LEU A 469 -26.03 -1.11 25.04
CA LEU A 469 -26.07 -2.56 24.91
C LEU A 469 -25.52 -3.21 26.18
N VAL A 470 -26.39 -3.72 27.05
CA VAL A 470 -25.97 -4.35 28.31
C VAL A 470 -25.73 -5.83 28.08
N VAL A 471 -24.49 -6.27 28.27
CA VAL A 471 -24.14 -7.69 28.15
C VAL A 471 -24.79 -8.46 29.30
N PRO A 472 -25.60 -9.49 29.05
CA PRO A 472 -26.18 -10.31 30.11
C PRO A 472 -25.13 -11.19 30.79
N PRO A 473 -25.44 -11.82 31.93
CA PRO A 473 -24.60 -12.87 32.49
C PRO A 473 -24.32 -13.99 31.47
N LEU A 474 -23.06 -14.37 31.30
CA LEU A 474 -22.62 -15.40 30.35
C LEU A 474 -22.85 -16.82 30.92
N THR A 475 -24.11 -17.16 31.17
CA THR A 475 -24.52 -18.39 31.87
C THR A 475 -24.81 -19.58 30.95
N ARG A 476 -24.84 -19.36 29.62
CA ARG A 476 -25.02 -20.44 28.65
C ARG A 476 -23.84 -21.42 28.68
N PRO A 477 -24.09 -22.74 28.58
CA PRO A 477 -23.01 -23.72 28.48
C PRO A 477 -22.28 -23.58 27.13
N HIS A 478 -21.04 -24.03 27.09
CA HIS A 478 -20.30 -24.17 25.85
C HIS A 478 -20.90 -25.27 24.94
N PRO A 479 -20.75 -25.18 23.61
CA PRO A 479 -20.16 -24.08 22.86
C PRO A 479 -21.12 -22.88 22.78
N ARG A 480 -20.55 -21.68 22.80
CA ARG A 480 -21.29 -20.42 22.89
C ARG A 480 -20.81 -19.34 21.92
N LEU A 481 -19.78 -19.59 21.11
CA LEU A 481 -19.32 -18.60 20.12
C LEU A 481 -20.24 -18.55 18.90
N LEU A 482 -20.40 -19.67 18.18
CA LEU A 482 -21.05 -19.67 16.87
C LEU A 482 -22.20 -20.66 16.75
N ILE A 483 -22.11 -21.80 17.42
CA ILE A 483 -23.13 -22.85 17.39
C ILE A 483 -23.37 -23.32 18.82
N ASP A 484 -24.63 -23.55 19.15
CA ASP A 484 -25.03 -24.12 20.45
C ASP A 484 -25.22 -25.63 20.35
N ALA A 485 -25.50 -26.27 21.49
CA ALA A 485 -25.72 -27.71 21.56
C ALA A 485 -26.88 -28.19 20.66
N ALA A 486 -27.95 -27.41 20.50
CA ALA A 486 -29.10 -27.78 19.67
C ALA A 486 -28.76 -27.71 18.18
N GLY A 487 -28.03 -26.67 17.76
CA GLY A 487 -27.47 -26.55 16.42
C GLY A 487 -26.54 -27.71 16.09
N LEU A 488 -25.65 -28.10 17.02
CA LEU A 488 -24.75 -29.24 16.84
C LEU A 488 -25.50 -30.57 16.69
N GLN A 489 -26.55 -30.81 17.48
CA GLN A 489 -27.40 -32.00 17.33
C GLN A 489 -28.06 -32.03 15.94
N THR A 490 -28.62 -30.91 15.51
CA THR A 490 -29.25 -30.77 14.19
C THR A 490 -28.25 -31.04 13.07
N LEU A 491 -27.06 -30.45 13.18
CA LEU A 491 -25.98 -30.62 12.21
C LEU A 491 -25.50 -32.08 12.14
N ARG A 492 -25.28 -32.72 13.30
CA ARG A 492 -24.89 -34.13 13.39
C ARG A 492 -25.91 -35.02 12.68
N GLU A 493 -27.20 -34.78 12.91
CA GLU A 493 -28.26 -35.54 12.25
C GLU A 493 -28.28 -35.34 10.74
N ARG A 494 -28.10 -34.10 10.26
CA ARG A 494 -28.00 -33.80 8.81
C ARG A 494 -26.83 -34.52 8.15
N VAL A 495 -25.65 -34.51 8.79
CA VAL A 495 -24.47 -35.23 8.29
C VAL A 495 -24.71 -36.74 8.30
N ARG A 496 -25.21 -37.29 9.41
CA ARG A 496 -25.50 -38.73 9.56
C ARG A 496 -26.53 -39.25 8.55
N THR A 497 -27.53 -38.44 8.22
CA THR A 497 -28.60 -38.79 7.27
C THR A 497 -28.28 -38.42 5.82
N GLY A 498 -27.09 -37.90 5.54
CA GLY A 498 -26.67 -37.60 4.17
C GLY A 498 -27.32 -36.35 3.55
N GLN A 499 -27.84 -35.43 4.35
CA GLN A 499 -28.54 -34.25 3.85
C GLN A 499 -27.58 -33.21 3.26
N ALA A 500 -27.72 -32.91 1.97
CA ALA A 500 -27.00 -31.84 1.30
C ALA A 500 -27.51 -30.44 1.73
N PRO A 501 -26.64 -29.43 1.88
CA PRO A 501 -25.20 -29.43 1.57
C PRO A 501 -24.30 -29.94 2.72
N HIS A 502 -24.85 -30.23 3.89
CA HIS A 502 -24.09 -30.56 5.11
C HIS A 502 -23.26 -31.84 4.97
N ALA A 503 -23.83 -32.90 4.42
CA ALA A 503 -23.12 -34.16 4.22
C ALA A 503 -21.93 -34.02 3.25
N GLN A 504 -22.07 -33.21 2.20
CA GLN A 504 -20.99 -32.95 1.23
C GLN A 504 -19.91 -32.06 1.84
N ALA A 505 -20.29 -31.03 2.59
CA ALA A 505 -19.36 -30.21 3.35
C ALA A 505 -18.58 -31.03 4.38
N TRP A 506 -19.22 -32.02 5.02
CA TRP A 506 -18.57 -32.96 5.92
C TRP A 506 -17.54 -33.83 5.19
N GLN A 507 -17.89 -34.44 4.06
CA GLN A 507 -16.95 -35.26 3.27
C GLN A 507 -15.70 -34.47 2.87
N LYS A 508 -15.88 -33.20 2.45
CA LYS A 508 -14.77 -32.31 2.10
C LYS A 508 -13.90 -31.96 3.32
N LEU A 509 -14.51 -31.74 4.48
CA LEU A 509 -13.79 -31.53 5.73
C LEU A 509 -12.98 -32.78 6.09
N GLU A 510 -13.61 -33.94 6.14
CA GLU A 510 -12.99 -35.21 6.50
C GLU A 510 -11.78 -35.54 5.61
N ALA A 511 -11.91 -35.35 4.28
CA ALA A 511 -10.81 -35.52 3.34
C ALA A 511 -9.64 -34.55 3.60
N ARG A 512 -9.92 -33.32 4.06
CA ARG A 512 -8.88 -32.36 4.47
C ARG A 512 -8.21 -32.80 5.77
N LEU A 513 -8.96 -33.33 6.73
CA LEU A 513 -8.46 -33.79 8.03
C LEU A 513 -7.55 -35.02 7.93
N ALA A 514 -7.63 -35.78 6.84
CA ALA A 514 -6.72 -36.89 6.56
C ALA A 514 -5.27 -36.45 6.26
N ARG A 515 -5.03 -35.15 6.03
CA ARG A 515 -3.70 -34.60 5.78
C ARG A 515 -3.10 -34.08 7.09
N PRO A 516 -1.95 -34.62 7.56
CA PRO A 516 -1.34 -34.17 8.80
C PRO A 516 -0.81 -32.74 8.66
N VAL A 517 -0.86 -31.99 9.76
CA VAL A 517 -0.27 -30.65 9.88
C VAL A 517 0.81 -30.72 10.94
N LYS A 518 2.01 -30.23 10.64
CA LYS A 518 3.09 -30.13 11.62
C LYS A 518 2.72 -29.12 12.71
N ILE A 519 2.78 -29.55 13.97
CA ILE A 519 2.53 -28.70 15.14
C ILE A 519 3.83 -27.97 15.48
N GLU A 520 3.87 -26.68 15.18
CA GLU A 520 5.03 -25.82 15.40
C GLU A 520 4.56 -24.41 15.76
N PRO A 521 4.30 -24.13 17.05
CA PRO A 521 3.84 -22.83 17.50
C PRO A 521 4.84 -21.73 17.13
N TYR A 522 4.35 -20.59 16.66
CA TYR A 522 5.20 -19.45 16.36
C TYR A 522 5.33 -18.53 17.58
N THR A 523 6.53 -18.48 18.16
CA THR A 523 6.86 -17.68 19.34
C THR A 523 7.70 -16.43 19.03
N GLY A 524 7.92 -16.16 17.74
CA GLY A 524 8.67 -14.99 17.29
C GLY A 524 7.86 -13.69 17.34
N THR A 525 8.49 -12.61 16.90
CA THR A 525 8.01 -11.25 17.10
C THR A 525 7.29 -10.63 15.89
N ASP A 526 7.20 -11.33 14.77
CA ASP A 526 6.54 -10.87 13.53
C ASP A 526 5.05 -11.28 13.54
N GLY A 527 4.16 -10.27 13.57
CA GLY A 527 2.72 -10.47 13.59
C GLY A 527 2.15 -11.15 12.33
N HIS A 528 2.73 -10.91 11.16
CA HIS A 528 2.30 -11.57 9.92
C HIS A 528 2.66 -13.05 9.91
N ARG A 529 3.87 -13.38 10.39
CA ARG A 529 4.28 -14.77 10.54
C ARG A 529 3.43 -15.48 11.61
N PHE A 530 3.16 -14.82 12.73
CA PHE A 530 2.20 -15.32 13.73
C PHE A 530 0.85 -15.64 13.09
N PHE A 531 0.23 -14.68 12.41
CA PHE A 531 -1.09 -14.86 11.81
C PHE A 531 -1.13 -16.02 10.83
N LYS A 532 -0.13 -16.13 9.96
CA LYS A 532 -0.06 -17.20 8.97
C LYS A 532 0.00 -18.59 9.61
N VAL A 533 0.85 -18.77 10.61
CA VAL A 533 1.02 -20.06 11.29
C VAL A 533 -0.19 -20.37 12.18
N ALA A 534 -0.71 -19.35 12.89
CA ALA A 534 -1.89 -19.43 13.74
C ALA A 534 -3.14 -19.84 12.95
N MET A 535 -3.38 -19.25 11.78
CA MET A 535 -4.53 -19.60 10.95
C MET A 535 -4.49 -21.04 10.42
N ILE A 536 -3.29 -21.60 10.19
CA ILE A 536 -3.14 -22.99 9.75
C ILE A 536 -3.39 -23.96 10.90
N GLN A 537 -2.67 -23.81 12.01
CA GLN A 537 -2.74 -24.76 13.14
C GLN A 537 -4.01 -24.56 13.97
N GLY A 538 -4.42 -23.32 14.24
CA GLY A 538 -5.69 -23.04 14.89
C GLY A 538 -6.88 -23.46 14.03
N GLY A 539 -6.79 -23.25 12.70
CA GLY A 539 -7.81 -23.73 11.76
C GLY A 539 -7.95 -25.26 11.80
N ARG A 540 -6.82 -25.98 11.89
CA ARG A 540 -6.80 -27.43 12.09
C ARG A 540 -7.44 -27.84 13.42
N ALA A 541 -7.08 -27.18 14.54
CA ALA A 541 -7.68 -27.45 15.85
C ALA A 541 -9.21 -27.23 15.86
N ARG A 542 -9.68 -26.12 15.28
CA ARG A 542 -11.11 -25.82 15.11
C ARG A 542 -11.83 -26.92 14.34
N ASP A 543 -11.28 -27.30 13.20
CA ASP A 543 -11.88 -28.27 12.30
C ASP A 543 -11.93 -29.67 12.91
N LEU A 544 -10.90 -30.06 13.65
CA LEU A 544 -10.85 -31.29 14.44
C LEU A 544 -11.88 -31.29 15.56
N ALA A 545 -11.99 -30.20 16.32
CA ALA A 545 -12.99 -30.05 17.37
C ALA A 545 -14.43 -30.15 16.81
N LEU A 546 -14.69 -29.55 15.65
CA LEU A 546 -15.95 -29.68 14.94
C LEU A 546 -16.18 -31.12 14.48
N ALA A 547 -15.16 -31.78 13.90
CA ALA A 547 -15.25 -33.18 13.50
C ALA A 547 -15.53 -34.13 14.66
N TRP A 548 -14.94 -33.87 15.84
CA TRP A 548 -15.28 -34.59 17.06
C TRP A 548 -16.76 -34.38 17.42
N ARG A 549 -17.27 -33.14 17.38
CA ARG A 549 -18.70 -32.88 17.61
C ARG A 549 -19.61 -33.58 16.61
N LEU A 550 -19.16 -33.90 15.40
CA LEU A 550 -19.95 -34.62 14.41
C LEU A 550 -19.88 -36.14 14.57
N THR A 551 -18.72 -36.67 14.95
CA THR A 551 -18.44 -38.11 14.86
C THR A 551 -18.30 -38.81 16.21
N GLY A 552 -17.95 -38.08 17.27
CA GLY A 552 -17.59 -38.63 18.57
C GLY A 552 -16.22 -39.35 18.60
N ARG A 553 -15.40 -39.19 17.56
CA ARG A 553 -14.10 -39.84 17.45
C ARG A 553 -13.02 -39.13 18.29
N ASP A 554 -12.55 -39.79 19.34
CA ASP A 554 -11.60 -39.20 20.29
C ASP A 554 -10.25 -38.83 19.67
N ASP A 555 -9.82 -39.48 18.58
CA ASP A 555 -8.59 -39.09 17.88
C ASP A 555 -8.65 -37.64 17.38
N TYR A 556 -9.82 -37.16 16.96
CA TYR A 556 -9.97 -35.76 16.57
C TYR A 556 -9.87 -34.79 17.75
N ALA A 557 -10.51 -35.11 18.88
CA ALA A 557 -10.42 -34.26 20.07
C ALA A 557 -8.99 -34.24 20.63
N ASN A 558 -8.33 -35.39 20.68
CA ASN A 558 -6.96 -35.51 21.17
C ASN A 558 -5.98 -34.67 20.34
N GLU A 559 -6.04 -34.74 19.01
CA GLU A 559 -5.18 -33.92 18.14
C GLU A 559 -5.50 -32.43 18.27
N ALA A 560 -6.79 -32.05 18.40
CA ALA A 560 -7.17 -30.66 18.63
C ALA A 560 -6.58 -30.12 19.94
N VAL A 561 -6.66 -30.90 21.03
CA VAL A 561 -6.10 -30.55 22.34
C VAL A 561 -4.57 -30.51 22.31
N GLU A 562 -3.92 -31.41 21.57
CA GLU A 562 -2.47 -31.38 21.37
C GLU A 562 -2.02 -30.06 20.74
N ILE A 563 -2.69 -29.61 19.68
CA ILE A 563 -2.41 -28.31 19.03
C ILE A 563 -2.65 -27.15 20.00
N LEU A 564 -3.79 -27.13 20.69
CA LEU A 564 -4.15 -26.09 21.67
C LEU A 564 -3.08 -25.98 22.76
N LEU A 565 -2.67 -27.11 23.34
CA LEU A 565 -1.67 -27.16 24.40
C LEU A 565 -0.27 -26.79 23.91
N ALA A 566 0.12 -27.23 22.71
CA ALA A 566 1.41 -26.89 22.14
C ALA A 566 1.56 -25.36 22.03
N TRP A 567 0.53 -24.66 21.56
CA TRP A 567 0.53 -23.20 21.48
C TRP A 567 0.47 -22.53 22.85
N ALA A 568 -0.42 -22.99 23.73
CA ALA A 568 -0.60 -22.36 25.04
C ALA A 568 0.57 -22.57 26.01
N LYS A 569 1.40 -23.60 25.77
CA LYS A 569 2.62 -23.89 26.56
C LYS A 569 3.91 -23.40 25.88
N ALA A 570 3.84 -22.89 24.66
CA ALA A 570 5.02 -22.39 23.97
C ALA A 570 5.59 -21.16 24.69
N ASN A 571 6.91 -21.01 24.65
CA ASN A 571 7.63 -19.94 25.31
C ASN A 571 8.59 -19.24 24.33
N PRO A 572 8.51 -17.91 24.16
CA PRO A 572 7.49 -16.99 24.68
C PRO A 572 6.06 -17.36 24.25
N LEU A 573 5.05 -16.93 25.02
CA LEU A 573 3.65 -17.16 24.67
C LEU A 573 3.35 -16.57 23.28
N PRO A 574 2.82 -17.35 22.32
CA PRO A 574 2.57 -16.88 20.97
C PRO A 574 1.67 -15.64 20.94
N GLY A 575 2.04 -14.64 20.14
CA GLY A 575 1.25 -13.42 19.98
C GLY A 575 1.36 -12.39 21.11
N THR A 576 2.18 -12.64 22.14
CA THR A 576 2.35 -11.72 23.28
C THR A 576 3.54 -10.76 23.14
N ALA A 577 4.53 -11.15 22.34
CA ALA A 577 5.82 -10.46 22.22
C ALA A 577 6.07 -9.89 20.82
N PHE A 578 5.06 -9.28 20.19
CA PHE A 578 5.28 -8.63 18.91
C PHE A 578 6.26 -7.46 19.04
N ALA A 579 7.29 -7.48 18.18
CA ALA A 579 8.23 -6.39 18.09
C ALA A 579 7.71 -5.36 17.08
N LEU A 580 8.13 -4.12 17.29
CA LEU A 580 8.07 -3.14 16.22
C LEU A 580 9.12 -3.48 15.15
N PRO A 581 8.87 -3.07 13.90
CA PRO A 581 9.98 -2.79 12.98
C PRO A 581 10.97 -1.85 13.66
N ALA A 582 12.28 -2.10 13.51
CA ALA A 582 13.31 -1.26 14.12
C ALA A 582 13.08 0.23 13.79
N GLY A 583 13.22 1.12 14.78
CA GLY A 583 13.11 2.58 14.61
C GLY A 583 11.74 3.21 14.87
N LYS A 584 10.73 2.45 15.31
CA LYS A 584 9.45 2.99 15.83
C LYS A 584 9.36 2.83 17.35
N ALA A 585 8.54 3.62 18.03
CA ALA A 585 8.14 3.39 19.44
C ALA A 585 6.69 2.86 19.49
N GLY A 586 6.35 1.94 20.42
CA GLY A 586 5.00 1.36 20.57
C GLY A 586 4.81 -0.10 20.11
N LYS A 587 3.60 -0.47 19.65
CA LYS A 587 3.32 -1.73 18.92
C LYS A 587 2.60 -1.35 17.63
N SER A 588 2.98 -1.93 16.49
CA SER A 588 2.33 -1.62 15.21
C SER A 588 0.84 -2.00 15.33
N PRO A 589 -0.10 -1.11 14.97
CA PRO A 589 -1.49 -1.28 15.36
C PRO A 589 -2.21 -2.36 14.51
N ASP A 590 -1.59 -2.79 13.41
CA ASP A 590 -1.94 -3.97 12.64
C ASP A 590 -1.72 -5.30 13.37
N TRP A 591 -0.75 -5.37 14.29
CA TRP A 591 -0.49 -6.56 15.10
C TRP A 591 -1.68 -6.98 15.95
N GLY A 592 -2.47 -6.03 16.48
CA GLY A 592 -3.68 -6.33 17.23
C GLY A 592 -4.74 -7.03 16.39
N MET A 593 -4.89 -6.65 15.12
CA MET A 593 -5.81 -7.31 14.19
C MET A 593 -5.36 -8.75 13.94
N LEU A 594 -4.06 -8.93 13.72
CA LEU A 594 -3.45 -10.24 13.48
C LEU A 594 -3.54 -11.15 14.71
N ALA A 595 -3.37 -10.60 15.92
CA ALA A 595 -3.61 -11.29 17.18
C ALA A 595 -5.07 -11.76 17.31
N GLY A 596 -6.03 -10.82 17.25
CA GLY A 596 -7.45 -11.15 17.44
C GLY A 596 -7.96 -12.17 16.41
N ARG A 597 -7.64 -11.97 15.13
CA ARG A 597 -8.04 -12.88 14.06
C ARG A 597 -7.29 -14.21 14.11
N GLY A 598 -5.99 -14.20 14.37
CA GLY A 598 -5.17 -15.42 14.46
C GLY A 598 -5.55 -16.30 15.64
N LEU A 599 -6.01 -15.71 16.73
CA LEU A 599 -6.43 -16.43 17.93
C LEU A 599 -7.83 -17.07 17.80
N PHE A 600 -8.71 -16.48 16.98
CA PHE A 600 -10.12 -16.90 16.87
C PHE A 600 -10.31 -18.41 16.59
N PRO A 601 -9.59 -19.07 15.68
CA PRO A 601 -9.75 -20.51 15.48
C PRO A 601 -9.41 -21.36 16.72
N PHE A 602 -8.42 -20.93 17.53
CA PHE A 602 -8.09 -21.62 18.78
C PHE A 602 -9.18 -21.42 19.84
N LEU A 603 -9.70 -20.19 19.96
CA LEU A 603 -10.84 -19.89 20.83
C LEU A 603 -12.04 -20.74 20.46
N TYR A 604 -12.32 -20.91 19.17
CA TYR A 604 -13.44 -21.72 18.72
C TYR A 604 -13.22 -23.22 18.94
N ALA A 605 -12.01 -23.74 18.74
CA ALA A 605 -11.67 -25.11 19.11
C ALA A 605 -11.86 -25.37 20.62
N CYS A 606 -11.39 -24.43 21.45
CA CYS A 606 -11.55 -24.46 22.91
C CYS A 606 -13.03 -24.46 23.30
N ASP A 607 -13.83 -23.55 22.75
CA ASP A 607 -15.28 -23.45 22.98
C ASP A 607 -16.00 -24.75 22.60
N LEU A 608 -15.66 -25.34 21.45
CA LEU A 608 -16.22 -26.61 21.00
C LEU A 608 -15.82 -27.81 21.87
N LEU A 609 -14.79 -27.70 22.73
CA LEU A 609 -14.31 -28.81 23.57
C LEU A 609 -14.43 -28.54 25.08
N ALA A 610 -14.91 -27.36 25.49
CA ALA A 610 -14.88 -26.91 26.89
C ALA A 610 -15.77 -27.71 27.86
N ASP A 611 -16.82 -28.36 27.36
CA ASP A 611 -17.72 -29.23 28.13
C ASP A 611 -17.33 -30.72 28.04
N THR A 612 -16.12 -31.03 27.58
CA THR A 612 -15.69 -32.40 27.25
C THR A 612 -14.58 -32.89 28.18
N PRO A 613 -14.43 -34.21 28.39
CA PRO A 613 -13.35 -34.74 29.22
C PRO A 613 -11.95 -34.52 28.62
N HIS A 614 -11.85 -34.23 27.32
CA HIS A 614 -10.58 -33.98 26.63
C HIS A 614 -9.94 -32.64 27.03
N LEU A 615 -10.76 -31.67 27.43
CA LEU A 615 -10.32 -30.34 27.85
C LEU A 615 -10.61 -30.16 29.34
N ASP A 616 -9.83 -30.81 30.18
CA ASP A 616 -10.01 -30.74 31.63
C ASP A 616 -9.76 -29.33 32.20
N ALA A 617 -10.13 -29.11 33.46
CA ALA A 617 -10.00 -27.81 34.12
C ALA A 617 -8.54 -27.30 34.14
N SER A 618 -7.56 -28.22 34.20
CA SER A 618 -6.14 -27.85 34.19
C SER A 618 -5.70 -27.30 32.82
N THR A 619 -6.16 -27.94 31.75
CA THR A 619 -5.91 -27.56 30.36
C THR A 619 -6.61 -26.26 30.02
N GLN A 620 -7.86 -26.09 30.47
CA GLN A 620 -8.60 -24.84 30.33
C GLN A 620 -7.90 -23.68 31.04
N ALA A 621 -7.31 -23.90 32.22
CA ALA A 621 -6.55 -22.86 32.93
C ALA A 621 -5.27 -22.44 32.17
N VAL A 622 -4.56 -23.38 31.54
CA VAL A 622 -3.39 -23.10 30.69
C VAL A 622 -3.81 -22.26 29.48
N LEU A 623 -4.88 -22.65 28.80
CA LEU A 623 -5.42 -21.90 27.66
C LEU A 623 -5.88 -20.50 28.07
N ALA A 624 -6.58 -20.38 29.20
CA ALA A 624 -7.03 -19.10 29.73
C ALA A 624 -5.86 -18.15 30.03
N THR A 625 -4.74 -18.69 30.51
CA THR A 625 -3.51 -17.91 30.73
C THR A 625 -3.00 -17.32 29.42
N TRP A 626 -2.91 -18.13 28.36
CA TRP A 626 -2.48 -17.67 27.04
C TRP A 626 -3.44 -16.64 26.44
N PHE A 627 -4.76 -16.90 26.48
CA PHE A 627 -5.77 -15.98 25.93
C PHE A 627 -5.76 -14.63 26.64
N ARG A 628 -5.65 -14.61 27.98
CA ARG A 628 -5.52 -13.36 28.75
C ARG A 628 -4.25 -12.59 28.40
N ALA A 629 -3.14 -13.29 28.16
CA ALA A 629 -1.87 -12.65 27.83
C ALA A 629 -1.88 -11.89 26.49
N ILE A 630 -2.79 -12.23 25.57
CA ILE A 630 -2.95 -11.54 24.28
C ILE A 630 -3.79 -10.25 24.41
N ILE A 631 -4.71 -10.15 25.38
CA ILE A 631 -5.61 -8.99 25.54
C ILE A 631 -4.84 -7.66 25.56
N PRO A 632 -3.77 -7.47 26.35
CA PRO A 632 -3.02 -6.22 26.35
C PRO A 632 -2.44 -5.86 24.99
N VAL A 633 -2.05 -6.85 24.17
CA VAL A 633 -1.54 -6.60 22.80
C VAL A 633 -2.64 -6.02 21.92
N ILE A 634 -3.85 -6.56 21.96
CA ILE A 634 -4.99 -6.06 21.18
C ILE A 634 -5.35 -4.64 21.63
N LYS A 635 -5.49 -4.42 22.95
CA LYS A 635 -5.83 -3.11 23.53
C LYS A 635 -4.77 -2.06 23.25
N ASP A 636 -3.48 -2.40 23.37
CA ASP A 636 -2.38 -1.49 23.06
C ASP A 636 -2.40 -1.09 21.58
N CYS A 637 -2.64 -2.03 20.67
CA CYS A 637 -2.71 -1.75 19.24
C CYS A 637 -3.93 -0.88 18.88
N SER A 638 -5.10 -1.13 19.50
CA SER A 638 -6.28 -0.27 19.36
C SER A 638 -6.01 1.16 19.84
N ARG A 639 -5.40 1.29 21.03
CA ARG A 639 -4.98 2.59 21.58
C ARG A 639 -3.98 3.31 20.68
N ASN A 640 -2.96 2.59 20.19
CA ASN A 640 -1.94 3.16 19.30
C ASN A 640 -2.54 3.62 17.97
N TRP A 641 -3.54 2.90 17.43
CA TRP A 641 -4.27 3.28 16.23
C TRP A 641 -4.93 4.65 16.43
N ARG A 642 -5.58 4.85 17.57
CA ARG A 642 -6.28 6.08 17.93
C ARG A 642 -5.33 7.26 18.16
N GLU A 643 -4.26 7.04 18.92
CA GLU A 643 -3.42 8.15 19.44
C GLU A 643 -2.40 8.69 18.44
N ASN A 644 -2.00 7.89 17.45
CA ASN A 644 -0.88 8.23 16.57
C ASN A 644 -1.29 8.43 15.09
N ASP A 645 -2.59 8.47 14.79
CA ASP A 645 -3.17 8.48 13.42
C ASP A 645 -2.34 7.65 12.42
N TRP A 646 -1.97 6.44 12.85
CA TRP A 646 -1.25 5.52 11.98
C TRP A 646 -2.12 5.29 10.75
N PHE A 647 -1.53 5.54 9.57
CA PHE A 647 -2.17 5.46 8.25
C PHE A 647 -3.05 6.65 7.82
N ASN A 648 -2.86 7.84 8.40
CA ASN A 648 -3.32 9.14 7.87
C ASN A 648 -4.85 9.18 7.62
N ARG A 649 -5.62 9.39 8.69
CA ARG A 649 -7.09 9.50 8.71
C ARG A 649 -7.86 8.22 8.40
N GLN A 650 -7.32 7.07 8.82
CA GLN A 650 -8.02 5.79 8.73
C GLN A 650 -8.87 5.55 10.00
N TYR A 651 -9.86 6.42 10.24
CA TYR A 651 -10.62 6.50 11.49
C TYR A 651 -11.41 5.23 11.84
N TYR A 652 -12.00 4.61 10.81
CA TYR A 652 -12.75 3.36 10.89
C TYR A 652 -12.24 2.38 9.86
N ASN A 653 -12.09 1.11 10.23
CA ASN A 653 -11.61 0.05 9.35
C ASN A 653 -11.71 -1.37 9.96
N ASN A 654 -11.43 -2.36 9.13
CA ASN A 654 -11.33 -3.78 9.49
C ASN A 654 -10.40 -4.14 10.67
N HIS A 655 -9.37 -3.34 10.99
CA HIS A 655 -8.52 -3.62 12.15
C HIS A 655 -9.26 -3.40 13.46
N LEU A 656 -10.01 -2.30 13.57
CA LEU A 656 -10.80 -1.98 14.77
C LEU A 656 -11.91 -3.00 14.95
N ALA A 657 -12.59 -3.40 13.87
CA ALA A 657 -13.55 -4.51 13.89
C ALA A 657 -12.89 -5.83 14.33
N ALA A 658 -11.64 -6.09 13.93
CA ALA A 658 -10.91 -7.27 14.35
C ALA A 658 -10.44 -7.22 15.82
N HIS A 659 -10.11 -6.04 16.33
CA HIS A 659 -9.78 -5.83 17.75
C HIS A 659 -11.00 -6.15 18.62
N ALA A 660 -12.13 -5.50 18.34
CA ALA A 660 -13.37 -5.70 19.08
C ALA A 660 -13.87 -7.15 18.98
N MET A 661 -13.80 -7.76 17.79
CA MET A 661 -14.16 -9.17 17.60
C MET A 661 -13.26 -10.11 18.43
N GLY A 662 -11.94 -9.87 18.43
CA GLY A 662 -10.99 -10.66 19.21
C GLY A 662 -11.23 -10.54 20.72
N GLU A 663 -11.45 -9.33 21.22
CA GLU A 663 -11.75 -9.06 22.64
C GLU A 663 -13.06 -9.74 23.06
N MET A 664 -14.12 -9.60 22.26
CA MET A 664 -15.41 -10.24 22.50
C MET A 664 -15.29 -11.77 22.54
N ALA A 665 -14.57 -12.38 21.58
CA ALA A 665 -14.38 -13.82 21.51
C ALA A 665 -13.61 -14.35 22.73
N ILE A 666 -12.54 -13.66 23.16
CA ILE A 666 -11.81 -13.99 24.39
C ILE A 666 -12.74 -13.89 25.60
N GLY A 667 -13.50 -12.80 25.71
CA GLY A 667 -14.40 -12.57 26.83
C GLY A 667 -15.46 -13.67 26.96
N ILE A 668 -16.08 -14.05 25.84
CA ILE A 668 -17.08 -15.12 25.80
C ILE A 668 -16.48 -16.47 26.22
N VAL A 669 -15.33 -16.86 25.67
CA VAL A 669 -14.69 -18.16 25.99
C VAL A 669 -14.25 -18.21 27.45
N LEU A 670 -13.76 -17.09 28.01
CA LEU A 670 -13.30 -17.02 29.39
C LEU A 670 -14.43 -16.77 30.40
N GLY A 671 -15.66 -16.49 29.95
CA GLY A 671 -16.75 -16.04 30.81
C GLY A 671 -16.52 -14.63 31.41
N ASP A 672 -15.65 -13.84 30.80
CA ASP A 672 -15.32 -12.47 31.22
C ASP A 672 -16.34 -11.49 30.63
N ARG A 673 -17.40 -11.25 31.40
CA ARG A 673 -18.50 -10.34 31.02
C ARG A 673 -18.02 -8.91 30.82
N GLU A 674 -17.05 -8.44 31.59
CA GLU A 674 -16.56 -7.06 31.49
C GLU A 674 -15.80 -6.85 30.19
N LEU A 675 -15.01 -7.84 29.75
CA LEU A 675 -14.33 -7.77 28.46
C LEU A 675 -15.32 -7.80 27.28
N VAL A 676 -16.41 -8.58 27.39
CA VAL A 676 -17.49 -8.56 26.37
C VAL A 676 -18.20 -7.20 26.38
N GLN A 677 -18.46 -6.62 27.55
CA GLN A 677 -19.04 -5.28 27.66
C GLN A 677 -18.11 -4.24 27.03
N PHE A 678 -16.80 -4.31 27.32
CA PHE A 678 -15.77 -3.47 26.73
C PHE A 678 -15.76 -3.54 25.20
N ALA A 679 -15.92 -4.73 24.62
CA ALA A 679 -15.91 -4.92 23.17
C ALA A 679 -17.21 -4.48 22.48
N VAL A 680 -18.34 -4.43 23.20
CA VAL A 680 -19.67 -4.21 22.60
C VAL A 680 -20.21 -2.79 22.81
N SER A 681 -20.12 -2.26 24.03
CA SER A 681 -20.59 -0.91 24.36
C SER A 681 -19.97 -0.47 25.68
N HIS A 682 -18.95 0.39 25.65
CA HIS A 682 -18.25 0.81 26.87
C HIS A 682 -17.63 2.20 26.75
N PRO A 683 -17.77 3.08 27.76
CA PRO A 683 -17.24 4.45 27.69
C PRO A 683 -15.71 4.50 27.45
N ASP A 684 -14.96 3.53 27.99
CA ASP A 684 -13.50 3.45 27.80
C ASP A 684 -13.07 2.82 26.46
N ASN A 685 -14.02 2.31 25.67
CA ASN A 685 -13.75 1.79 24.33
C ASN A 685 -14.52 2.59 23.27
N PRO A 686 -13.96 3.70 22.76
CA PRO A 686 -14.64 4.52 21.76
C PRO A 686 -14.67 3.88 20.37
N ARG A 687 -14.30 2.60 20.23
CA ARG A 687 -14.30 1.80 18.98
C ARG A 687 -14.90 0.42 19.23
N ASP A 688 -15.87 0.35 20.14
CA ASP A 688 -16.65 -0.84 20.43
C ASP A 688 -17.63 -1.18 19.28
N PHE A 689 -18.33 -2.30 19.39
CA PHE A 689 -19.30 -2.74 18.38
C PHE A 689 -20.35 -1.67 18.06
N ALA A 690 -20.90 -0.98 19.06
CA ALA A 690 -21.95 0.01 18.84
C ALA A 690 -21.45 1.19 17.99
N ASP A 691 -20.27 1.73 18.31
CA ASP A 691 -19.61 2.80 17.53
C ASP A 691 -19.19 2.32 16.14
N LEU A 692 -18.69 1.08 16.04
CA LEU A 692 -18.30 0.49 14.77
C LEU A 692 -19.50 0.25 13.85
N VAL A 693 -20.66 -0.19 14.37
CA VAL A 693 -21.88 -0.31 13.55
C VAL A 693 -22.33 1.06 13.05
N ALA A 694 -22.32 2.08 13.91
CA ALA A 694 -22.72 3.44 13.56
C ALA A 694 -21.79 4.11 12.54
N SER A 695 -20.52 3.69 12.46
CA SER A 695 -19.50 4.44 11.71
C SER A 695 -18.83 3.66 10.57
N LEU A 696 -18.84 2.32 10.61
CA LEU A 696 -18.37 1.50 9.49
C LEU A 696 -19.47 1.30 8.44
N ILE A 697 -20.74 1.31 8.82
CA ILE A 697 -21.85 1.06 7.89
C ILE A 697 -22.33 2.42 7.40
N LEU A 698 -22.14 2.69 6.13
CA LEU A 698 -22.50 3.96 5.52
C LEU A 698 -23.99 3.96 5.13
N MET A 699 -24.58 5.13 5.31
CA MET A 699 -25.95 5.48 4.98
C MET A 699 -25.98 6.61 3.93
N PRO A 700 -27.07 6.75 3.16
CA PRO A 700 -27.20 7.85 2.21
C PRO A 700 -27.14 9.20 2.90
N GLY A 701 -26.27 10.09 2.42
CA GLY A 701 -26.05 11.40 3.00
C GLY A 701 -24.88 11.46 3.98
N ASP A 702 -24.30 10.32 4.35
CA ASP A 702 -23.06 10.29 5.11
C ASP A 702 -21.92 10.96 4.34
N GLU A 703 -21.04 11.60 5.09
CA GLU A 703 -19.84 12.18 4.53
C GLU A 703 -18.97 11.07 3.92
N GLN A 704 -18.48 11.33 2.71
CA GLN A 704 -17.55 10.45 2.05
C GLN A 704 -16.28 10.28 2.91
N CYS A 705 -15.75 9.05 2.96
CA CYS A 705 -14.50 8.79 3.66
C CYS A 705 -13.42 9.75 3.13
N PRO A 706 -12.64 10.43 3.99
CA PRO A 706 -11.59 11.36 3.53
C PRO A 706 -10.49 10.73 2.66
N ARG A 707 -10.50 9.39 2.52
CA ARG A 707 -9.59 8.61 1.69
C ARG A 707 -10.23 8.08 0.41
N ASP A 708 -11.53 8.25 0.23
CA ASP A 708 -12.18 8.11 -1.07
C ASP A 708 -11.72 9.24 -2.00
N LEU A 709 -11.77 9.01 -3.32
CA LEU A 709 -11.53 10.08 -4.28
C LEU A 709 -12.79 10.96 -4.36
N PRO A 710 -12.69 12.29 -4.44
CA PRO A 710 -13.86 13.19 -4.47
C PRO A 710 -14.86 12.93 -5.59
N THR A 711 -14.43 12.23 -6.64
CA THR A 711 -15.23 11.94 -7.83
C THR A 711 -15.99 10.63 -7.73
N VAL A 712 -15.82 9.88 -6.64
CA VAL A 712 -16.47 8.57 -6.53
C VAL A 712 -17.91 8.75 -6.06
N PRO A 713 -18.83 7.84 -6.44
CA PRO A 713 -20.23 7.94 -6.06
C PRO A 713 -20.40 8.05 -4.55
N ALA A 714 -21.42 8.82 -4.13
CA ALA A 714 -21.82 8.89 -2.74
C ALA A 714 -22.06 7.48 -2.17
N PRO A 715 -21.82 7.26 -0.87
CA PRO A 715 -22.10 5.99 -0.24
C PRO A 715 -23.55 5.56 -0.42
N GLU A 716 -23.73 4.26 -0.62
CA GLU A 716 -25.05 3.63 -0.67
C GLU A 716 -25.36 2.94 0.68
N THR A 717 -26.63 2.77 1.02
CA THR A 717 -27.05 2.09 2.26
C THR A 717 -26.39 0.73 2.42
N GLY A 718 -25.73 0.50 3.55
CA GLY A 718 -25.09 -0.76 3.87
C GLY A 718 -23.69 -0.92 3.29
N GLU A 719 -23.22 0.05 2.51
CA GLU A 719 -21.83 0.05 2.04
C GLU A 719 -20.88 0.26 3.23
N ILE A 720 -19.72 -0.36 3.23
CA ILE A 720 -18.80 -0.29 4.39
C ILE A 720 -17.74 0.78 4.16
N TYR A 721 -17.38 1.51 5.21
CA TYR A 721 -16.36 2.58 5.21
C TYR A 721 -15.05 2.18 4.54
N ASP A 722 -14.58 0.93 4.69
CA ASP A 722 -13.40 0.39 4.00
C ASP A 722 -13.49 0.42 2.46
N ARG A 723 -14.61 0.84 1.86
CA ARG A 723 -14.79 1.06 0.42
C ARG A 723 -13.66 1.88 -0.21
N PHE A 724 -13.06 2.83 0.53
CA PHE A 724 -11.91 3.63 0.10
C PHE A 724 -10.67 2.81 -0.30
N ARG A 725 -10.60 1.54 0.08
CA ARG A 725 -9.58 0.59 -0.35
C ARG A 725 -9.68 0.22 -1.84
N HIS A 726 -10.80 0.52 -2.48
CA HIS A 726 -10.92 0.50 -3.94
C HIS A 726 -9.80 1.35 -4.57
N ASN A 727 -9.61 2.56 -4.03
CA ASN A 727 -8.63 3.52 -4.54
C ASN A 727 -7.28 3.36 -3.85
N THR A 728 -7.25 3.33 -2.52
CA THR A 728 -5.99 3.38 -1.76
C THR A 728 -5.22 2.06 -1.73
N ALA A 729 -5.87 0.95 -2.07
CA ALA A 729 -5.26 -0.37 -2.10
C ALA A 729 -5.43 -1.07 -3.46
N TYR A 730 -5.75 -0.33 -4.52
CA TYR A 730 -5.89 -0.78 -5.92
C TYR A 730 -6.85 -1.96 -6.12
N GLY A 731 -8.14 -1.66 -6.20
CA GLY A 731 -9.17 -2.65 -6.53
C GLY A 731 -9.38 -3.71 -5.44
N ARG A 732 -9.33 -3.29 -4.17
CA ARG A 732 -9.61 -4.15 -3.01
C ARG A 732 -10.74 -3.64 -2.12
N GLY A 733 -11.53 -2.67 -2.57
CA GLY A 733 -12.65 -2.10 -1.82
C GLY A 733 -13.66 -3.16 -1.39
N LEU A 734 -14.10 -4.04 -2.30
CA LEU A 734 -15.02 -5.14 -1.97
C LEU A 734 -14.40 -6.08 -0.95
N GLN A 735 -13.14 -6.47 -1.15
CA GLN A 735 -12.43 -7.42 -0.28
C GLN A 735 -12.32 -6.91 1.17
N TYR A 736 -11.94 -5.64 1.37
CA TYR A 736 -11.80 -5.06 2.71
C TYR A 736 -13.17 -4.76 3.35
N SER A 737 -14.13 -4.31 2.55
CA SER A 737 -15.51 -4.09 3.00
C SER A 737 -16.15 -5.41 3.46
N HIS A 738 -15.96 -6.48 2.69
CA HIS A 738 -16.42 -7.82 3.05
C HIS A 738 -15.75 -8.34 4.31
N LEU A 739 -14.46 -8.05 4.54
CA LEU A 739 -13.78 -8.41 5.77
C LEU A 739 -14.41 -7.72 7.00
N SER A 740 -14.63 -6.41 6.94
CA SER A 740 -15.28 -5.64 8.01
C SER A 740 -16.71 -6.12 8.27
N MET A 741 -17.52 -6.30 7.22
CA MET A 741 -18.84 -6.92 7.30
C MET A 741 -18.79 -8.29 7.98
N SER A 742 -17.84 -9.14 7.60
CA SER A 742 -17.69 -10.48 8.16
C SER A 742 -17.36 -10.44 9.65
N LEU A 743 -16.48 -9.53 10.08
CA LEU A 743 -16.11 -9.37 11.49
C LEU A 743 -17.28 -8.88 12.34
N LEU A 744 -18.04 -7.90 11.85
CA LEU A 744 -19.27 -7.43 12.51
C LEU A 744 -20.34 -8.52 12.58
N GLY A 745 -20.52 -9.30 11.50
CA GLY A 745 -21.42 -10.45 11.48
C GLY A 745 -21.03 -11.53 12.49
N ILE A 746 -19.73 -11.82 12.64
CA ILE A 746 -19.22 -12.77 13.64
C ILE A 746 -19.51 -12.26 15.06
N MET A 747 -19.28 -10.98 15.33
CA MET A 747 -19.64 -10.37 16.62
C MET A 747 -21.14 -10.45 16.87
N ALA A 748 -21.96 -10.15 15.85
CA ALA A 748 -23.40 -10.20 15.98
C ALA A 748 -23.91 -11.61 16.31
N GLU A 749 -23.35 -12.62 15.66
CA GLU A 749 -23.66 -14.02 15.95
C GLU A 749 -23.24 -14.42 17.37
N MET A 750 -22.02 -14.06 17.78
CA MET A 750 -21.55 -14.31 19.15
C MET A 750 -22.44 -13.64 20.19
N GLY A 751 -22.91 -12.42 19.93
CA GLY A 751 -23.86 -11.72 20.80
C GLY A 751 -25.18 -12.47 20.91
N GLU A 752 -25.78 -12.82 19.77
CA GLU A 752 -27.07 -13.50 19.69
C GLU A 752 -27.04 -14.86 20.41
N ARG A 753 -25.93 -15.59 20.26
CA ARG A 753 -25.67 -16.85 20.98
C ARG A 753 -25.50 -16.68 22.48
N ASN A 754 -25.27 -15.47 22.96
CA ASN A 754 -25.14 -15.16 24.38
C ASN A 754 -26.24 -14.23 24.90
N GLY A 755 -27.37 -14.12 24.19
CA GLY A 755 -28.54 -13.37 24.64
C GLY A 755 -28.41 -11.85 24.49
N LEU A 756 -27.49 -11.40 23.64
CA LEU A 756 -27.27 -10.01 23.29
C LEU A 756 -27.68 -9.79 21.82
N PRO A 757 -28.79 -9.10 21.54
CA PRO A 757 -29.44 -9.11 20.23
C PRO A 757 -28.74 -8.19 19.21
N LEU A 758 -27.49 -8.51 18.87
CA LEU A 758 -26.64 -7.66 18.04
C LEU A 758 -27.02 -7.70 16.54
N TRP A 759 -27.71 -8.74 16.07
CA TRP A 759 -28.23 -8.79 14.71
C TRP A 759 -29.40 -7.82 14.48
N SER A 760 -30.16 -7.51 15.53
CA SER A 760 -31.30 -6.58 15.51
C SER A 760 -30.97 -5.22 16.14
N TYR A 761 -29.75 -5.03 16.63
CA TYR A 761 -29.27 -3.72 17.06
C TYR A 761 -29.30 -2.73 15.89
N THR A 762 -29.84 -1.55 16.16
CA THR A 762 -29.94 -0.43 15.22
C THR A 762 -29.22 0.76 15.84
N ALA A 763 -28.21 1.29 15.17
CA ALA A 763 -27.53 2.50 15.61
C ALA A 763 -28.41 3.75 15.38
N PRO A 764 -28.08 4.91 15.99
CA PRO A 764 -28.97 6.08 16.02
C PRO A 764 -29.44 6.61 14.65
N THR A 765 -28.65 6.38 13.60
CA THR A 765 -28.93 6.83 12.22
C THR A 765 -29.50 5.72 11.32
N GLY A 766 -29.78 4.55 11.89
CA GLY A 766 -30.51 3.45 11.24
C GLY A 766 -29.61 2.32 10.72
N GLU A 767 -28.31 2.35 11.01
CA GLU A 767 -27.37 1.30 10.61
C GLU A 767 -27.68 -0.01 11.34
N THR A 768 -27.64 -1.11 10.60
CA THR A 768 -27.73 -2.46 11.18
C THR A 768 -26.73 -3.37 10.48
N VAL A 769 -26.22 -4.38 11.20
CA VAL A 769 -25.29 -5.38 10.62
C VAL A 769 -25.90 -6.11 9.42
N ARG A 770 -27.24 -6.14 9.30
CA ARG A 770 -27.95 -6.73 8.16
C ARG A 770 -27.68 -5.99 6.84
N LEU A 771 -27.60 -4.65 6.85
CA LEU A 771 -27.55 -3.84 5.63
C LEU A 771 -26.34 -4.18 4.73
N PRO A 772 -25.10 -4.32 5.26
CA PRO A 772 -23.96 -4.75 4.43
C PRO A 772 -24.12 -6.12 3.79
N PHE A 773 -24.72 -7.11 4.49
CA PHE A 773 -24.97 -8.42 3.91
C PHE A 773 -25.98 -8.35 2.76
N GLU A 774 -26.99 -7.49 2.83
CA GLU A 774 -27.90 -7.26 1.70
C GLU A 774 -27.21 -6.51 0.56
N TYR A 775 -26.44 -5.48 0.88
CA TYR A 775 -25.73 -4.67 -0.09
C TYR A 775 -24.73 -5.51 -0.89
N TYR A 776 -23.86 -6.25 -0.21
CA TYR A 776 -22.77 -6.98 -0.87
C TYR A 776 -23.20 -8.29 -1.54
N ALA A 777 -24.36 -8.85 -1.21
CA ALA A 777 -24.81 -10.14 -1.75
C ALA A 777 -24.87 -10.16 -3.28
N ASP A 778 -25.33 -9.07 -3.91
CA ASP A 778 -25.47 -9.01 -5.36
C ASP A 778 -24.13 -9.06 -6.10
N PHE A 779 -23.06 -8.48 -5.53
CA PHE A 779 -21.73 -8.54 -6.14
C PHE A 779 -21.24 -9.98 -6.23
N HIS A 780 -21.45 -10.79 -5.17
CA HIS A 780 -21.08 -12.20 -5.17
C HIS A 780 -21.99 -13.05 -6.08
N ARG A 781 -23.29 -12.73 -6.13
CA ARG A 781 -24.30 -13.45 -6.90
C ARG A 781 -24.11 -13.25 -8.40
N LEU A 782 -23.94 -12.00 -8.81
CA LEU A 782 -23.79 -11.63 -10.21
C LEU A 782 -22.34 -11.75 -10.70
N LYS A 783 -21.38 -11.87 -9.77
CA LYS A 783 -19.94 -11.84 -10.08
C LYS A 783 -19.58 -10.64 -10.94
N ASP A 784 -20.10 -9.48 -10.57
CA ASP A 784 -19.90 -8.24 -11.31
C ASP A 784 -19.70 -7.09 -10.32
N ALA A 785 -18.51 -6.49 -10.32
CA ALA A 785 -18.16 -5.36 -9.47
C ALA A 785 -18.65 -4.00 -10.02
N SER A 786 -19.23 -3.97 -11.22
CA SER A 786 -19.71 -2.73 -11.85
C SER A 786 -21.18 -2.41 -11.58
N ILE A 787 -21.89 -3.29 -10.87
CA ILE A 787 -23.29 -3.08 -10.48
C ILE A 787 -23.45 -1.94 -9.46
N LYS A 788 -24.71 -1.56 -9.18
CA LYS A 788 -25.10 -0.44 -8.30
C LYS A 788 -24.53 0.89 -8.81
N SER A 789 -23.91 1.69 -7.95
CA SER A 789 -23.23 2.93 -8.34
C SER A 789 -22.05 2.75 -9.31
N GLY A 790 -21.61 1.52 -9.55
CA GLY A 790 -20.43 1.23 -10.37
C GLY A 790 -19.10 1.54 -9.67
N TYR A 791 -19.14 1.91 -8.38
CA TYR A 791 -17.95 2.32 -7.63
C TYR A 791 -16.83 1.28 -7.64
N TYR A 792 -17.17 -0.01 -7.51
CA TYR A 792 -16.18 -1.09 -7.46
C TYR A 792 -15.74 -1.60 -8.83
N ALA A 793 -16.06 -0.89 -9.92
CA ALA A 793 -15.74 -1.34 -11.27
C ALA A 793 -14.26 -1.71 -11.43
N GLY A 794 -14.00 -2.90 -11.97
CA GLY A 794 -12.65 -3.46 -12.09
C GLY A 794 -12.27 -4.48 -10.99
N GLU A 795 -13.08 -4.63 -9.94
CA GLU A 795 -12.83 -5.62 -8.88
C GLU A 795 -13.41 -7.01 -9.14
N THR A 796 -14.17 -7.22 -10.24
CA THR A 796 -14.79 -8.50 -10.58
C THR A 796 -13.86 -9.72 -10.42
N PRO A 797 -12.58 -9.69 -10.85
CA PRO A 797 -11.68 -10.83 -10.70
C PRO A 797 -11.28 -11.19 -9.25
N ARG A 798 -11.57 -10.30 -8.29
CA ARG A 798 -11.30 -10.46 -6.85
C ARG A 798 -12.49 -11.03 -6.09
N ILE A 799 -13.72 -10.89 -6.61
CA ILE A 799 -14.94 -11.38 -5.94
C ILE A 799 -14.85 -12.88 -5.67
N GLY A 800 -14.89 -13.28 -4.40
CA GLY A 800 -14.78 -14.68 -3.98
C GLY A 800 -13.37 -15.15 -3.59
N LYS A 801 -12.35 -14.29 -3.60
CA LYS A 801 -10.93 -14.67 -3.38
C LYS A 801 -10.33 -14.04 -2.12
N ALA A 802 -9.28 -14.66 -1.56
CA ALA A 802 -8.41 -14.08 -0.54
C ALA A 802 -9.15 -13.43 0.67
N GLY A 803 -10.05 -14.18 1.32
CA GLY A 803 -10.83 -13.68 2.47
C GLY A 803 -12.18 -13.05 2.11
N ASP A 804 -12.50 -12.91 0.83
CA ASP A 804 -13.79 -12.47 0.31
C ASP A 804 -14.75 -13.65 0.06
N SER A 805 -15.08 -14.41 1.11
CA SER A 805 -15.83 -15.67 0.97
C SER A 805 -17.35 -15.50 0.99
N PRO A 806 -18.10 -15.87 -0.08
CA PRO A 806 -19.56 -15.90 -0.04
C PRO A 806 -20.12 -16.84 1.03
N ALA A 807 -19.33 -17.77 1.59
CA ALA A 807 -19.78 -18.63 2.68
C ALA A 807 -20.18 -17.82 3.93
N MET A 808 -19.65 -16.60 4.11
CA MET A 808 -20.04 -15.74 5.24
C MET A 808 -21.51 -15.30 5.18
N PHE A 809 -22.14 -15.29 4.00
CA PHE A 809 -23.55 -14.92 3.87
C PHE A 809 -24.51 -16.01 4.38
N GLU A 810 -24.03 -17.24 4.60
CA GLU A 810 -24.79 -18.28 5.32
C GLU A 810 -25.13 -17.83 6.74
N LEU A 811 -24.21 -17.12 7.38
CA LEU A 811 -24.39 -16.58 8.73
C LEU A 811 -25.59 -15.64 8.78
N ALA A 812 -25.65 -14.69 7.85
CA ALA A 812 -26.76 -13.76 7.74
C ALA A 812 -28.06 -14.47 7.30
N LEU A 813 -27.99 -15.41 6.36
CA LEU A 813 -29.18 -16.13 5.90
C LEU A 813 -29.79 -17.01 6.99
N ALA A 814 -28.97 -17.58 7.90
CA ALA A 814 -29.47 -18.30 9.06
C ALA A 814 -30.32 -17.42 10.00
N ARG A 815 -30.09 -16.10 9.99
CA ARG A 815 -30.85 -15.11 10.77
C ARG A 815 -31.99 -14.48 9.98
N PHE A 816 -31.82 -14.32 8.68
CA PHE A 816 -32.79 -13.72 7.78
C PHE A 816 -33.17 -14.70 6.66
N PRO A 817 -33.81 -15.84 6.97
CA PRO A 817 -34.03 -16.94 6.03
C PRO A 817 -34.88 -16.56 4.82
N ASP A 818 -35.74 -15.56 4.96
CA ASP A 818 -36.63 -15.07 3.90
C ASP A 818 -36.03 -13.90 3.11
N ASN A 819 -34.76 -13.56 3.34
CA ASN A 819 -34.13 -12.45 2.64
C ASN A 819 -33.88 -12.78 1.16
N PRO A 820 -34.48 -12.03 0.22
CA PRO A 820 -34.43 -12.38 -1.20
C PRO A 820 -33.01 -12.31 -1.77
N SER A 821 -32.21 -11.31 -1.37
CA SER A 821 -30.83 -11.14 -1.86
C SER A 821 -29.92 -12.26 -1.37
N LEU A 822 -30.04 -12.64 -0.10
CA LEU A 822 -29.24 -13.73 0.49
C LEU A 822 -29.65 -15.10 -0.08
N LEU A 823 -30.95 -15.36 -0.24
CA LEU A 823 -31.46 -16.58 -0.86
C LEU A 823 -30.97 -16.71 -2.31
N ALA A 824 -31.10 -15.63 -3.10
CA ALA A 824 -30.66 -15.61 -4.48
C ALA A 824 -29.14 -15.84 -4.60
N LEU A 825 -28.34 -15.25 -3.69
CA LEU A 825 -26.90 -15.52 -3.62
C LEU A 825 -26.61 -16.99 -3.30
N MET A 826 -27.22 -17.53 -2.24
CA MET A 826 -26.94 -18.91 -1.80
C MET A 826 -27.37 -19.96 -2.84
N ARG A 827 -28.35 -19.65 -3.69
CA ARG A 827 -28.71 -20.50 -4.83
C ARG A 827 -27.69 -20.43 -5.98
N ALA A 828 -26.97 -19.32 -6.11
CA ALA A 828 -26.08 -19.06 -7.25
C ALA A 828 -24.63 -19.49 -7.03
N VAL A 829 -24.20 -19.74 -5.78
CA VAL A 829 -22.80 -20.02 -5.45
C VAL A 829 -22.55 -21.47 -5.09
N ASP A 830 -21.31 -21.94 -5.32
CA ASP A 830 -20.81 -23.17 -4.71
C ASP A 830 -20.65 -22.96 -3.20
N ARG A 831 -21.68 -23.38 -2.47
CA ARG A 831 -21.75 -23.31 -1.00
C ARG A 831 -20.73 -24.24 -0.33
N GLU A 832 -20.18 -25.19 -1.08
CA GLU A 832 -19.30 -26.23 -0.57
C GLU A 832 -17.86 -26.03 -1.04
N ARG A 833 -17.54 -24.83 -1.54
CA ARG A 833 -16.19 -24.47 -1.95
C ARG A 833 -15.18 -24.71 -0.81
N PRO A 834 -13.96 -25.18 -1.08
CA PRO A 834 -12.93 -25.33 -0.06
C PRO A 834 -12.64 -23.98 0.61
N ALA A 835 -12.58 -23.97 1.95
CA ALA A 835 -12.17 -22.79 2.69
C ALA A 835 -10.73 -22.39 2.32
N PHE A 836 -10.51 -21.13 1.94
CA PHE A 836 -9.18 -20.63 1.61
C PHE A 836 -8.28 -20.52 2.85
N LEU A 837 -6.96 -20.45 2.62
CA LEU A 837 -5.99 -20.03 3.62
C LEU A 837 -6.49 -18.69 4.19
N TYR A 838 -6.73 -18.60 5.51
CA TYR A 838 -7.22 -17.43 6.25
C TYR A 838 -8.75 -17.27 6.47
N GLU A 839 -9.59 -18.26 6.17
CA GLU A 839 -11.00 -18.23 6.60
C GLU A 839 -11.17 -18.55 8.11
N LEU A 840 -11.71 -17.58 8.88
CA LEU A 840 -11.84 -17.62 10.35
C LEU A 840 -12.80 -18.72 10.83
N LEU A 841 -13.93 -18.88 10.15
CA LEU A 841 -15.00 -19.78 10.57
C LEU A 841 -14.83 -21.22 10.05
N GLY A 842 -13.98 -21.41 9.04
CA GLY A 842 -13.83 -22.71 8.39
C GLY A 842 -15.05 -23.03 7.51
N PRO A 843 -15.49 -24.30 7.46
CA PRO A 843 -16.63 -24.70 6.63
C PRO A 843 -17.94 -24.16 7.21
N VAL A 844 -18.34 -22.94 6.84
CA VAL A 844 -19.52 -22.24 7.41
C VAL A 844 -20.81 -23.05 7.24
N VAL A 845 -20.96 -23.82 6.15
CA VAL A 845 -22.08 -24.75 5.96
C VAL A 845 -22.23 -25.73 7.14
N LEU A 846 -21.12 -26.17 7.74
CA LEU A 846 -21.13 -27.05 8.92
C LEU A 846 -21.38 -26.29 10.23
N THR A 847 -21.90 -25.07 10.18
CA THR A 847 -22.34 -24.34 11.37
C THR A 847 -23.64 -23.59 11.13
N HIS A 848 -23.75 -22.90 9.99
CA HIS A 848 -24.85 -22.01 9.64
C HIS A 848 -25.50 -22.34 8.30
N GLY A 849 -25.15 -23.47 7.67
CA GLY A 849 -25.75 -23.89 6.41
C GLY A 849 -27.26 -24.01 6.52
N VAL A 850 -27.99 -23.24 5.70
CA VAL A 850 -29.45 -23.38 5.62
C VAL A 850 -29.87 -24.37 4.55
N MET A 851 -30.99 -25.07 4.78
CA MET A 851 -31.64 -25.84 3.72
C MET A 851 -32.45 -24.88 2.86
N LEU A 852 -32.20 -24.85 1.55
CA LEU A 852 -32.94 -24.01 0.62
C LEU A 852 -34.18 -24.77 0.16
N SER A 853 -35.37 -24.19 0.35
CA SER A 853 -36.59 -24.74 -0.25
C SER A 853 -36.51 -24.69 -1.78
N PRO A 854 -37.08 -25.68 -2.49
CA PRO A 854 -37.26 -25.61 -3.95
C PRO A 854 -37.99 -24.32 -4.33
N GLU A 855 -37.64 -23.72 -5.47
CA GLU A 855 -38.34 -22.53 -5.97
C GLU A 855 -39.83 -22.86 -6.17
N LYS A 856 -40.71 -21.99 -5.66
CA LYS A 856 -42.16 -22.08 -5.86
C LYS A 856 -42.55 -21.55 -7.23
#